data_AF-A0A553RIZ1-F1
#
_entry.id   AF-A0A553RIZ1-F1
#
_cell.length_a   1.000
_cell.length_b   1.000
_cell.length_c   1.000
_cell.angle_alpha   90.00
_cell.angle_beta   90.00
_cell.angle_gamma   90.00
#
_symmetry.space_group_name_H-M   'P 1'
#
loop_
_entity.id
_entity.type
_entity.pdbx_description
1 polymer ?
#
loop_
_entity_poly.entity_id
_entity_poly.type
_entity_poly.pdbx_seq_one_letter_code
_entity_poly.pdbx_strand_id
1 'polypeptide(L)'
;MLQLHERGMKIQQTIYNQACKLLSDDYEQVRSAAVQMVWVLSQLYPESIVPIPSSNEEIRLVDDSFGKICHMVSDGSWVVRVQAAKLLGSMHQVSPHFLEQTLDKKLMSDLRRKRTAHERAKELYTSGEFSSGRRWADDAPKEKVDTSGVNLIDSGACGAFVHGLEDEMYEVRIAAVEALCSLAQSSPSFAEKCLDFLVDMFNDEIEEVRLQSIHDSSRDIREALHELLCFTNVSTKECIQLALLELLKNLSKYPTDRNSVWKCLKFLGARHPTLVLPIVPELLSTHPYFDTPEPDMDDPAYIAVLVLVFNAAQSCPTMPALFSDHTFRHYAYLRDSLSHLVPHLRLPGRKQTSTSTLDSSSVSSGSLESAQIFLRDSLVRVSTLQNLETPGAQDLLEFTIRDLQRLGELQTELAGSADFCATYLRCQLLLTKALQERLWSMAVPLCLKQNAKVSAAAKQILDETYKLEFLYSGLETQHIATIHNVRMQAKALELILSARSQRGVDHVLGDCEKFLQEVESFQRLFLTELPHFQDSFVEKLLELMPRLTASKPLDLVKILQSTLRQSRCIQLTLPERIHRASATIIEPTGESDNPLRFTSGLVVALDIDATLEHVQDPQTSVKVQVLYPDGQSHLIHPKPGDFRMPGPERVRLITQVYLSHSAWTEACQVEVRLLLAYSSSNSKHPSISKASWSESMDGFPSSESSIEGTIHLSKPVRVFIMPKPARR
;
A
#
# COMPACT_ATOMS: atom_id res chain seq x y z
N MET A 1 -30.81 40.21 0.72
CA MET A 1 -31.08 38.89 0.10
C MET A 1 -30.21 37.79 0.71
N LEU A 2 -28.89 37.96 0.84
CA LEU A 2 -28.02 36.98 1.51
C LEU A 2 -28.50 36.62 2.94
N GLN A 3 -28.80 37.61 3.78
CA GLN A 3 -29.37 37.38 5.12
C GLN A 3 -30.72 36.64 5.11
N LEU A 4 -31.50 36.77 4.04
CA LEU A 4 -32.76 36.03 3.90
C LEU A 4 -32.50 34.57 3.51
N HIS A 5 -31.45 34.34 2.73
CA HIS A 5 -30.99 33.01 2.38
C HIS A 5 -30.42 32.25 3.58
N GLU A 6 -29.65 32.92 4.43
CA GLU A 6 -29.17 32.37 5.71
C GLU A 6 -30.32 31.93 6.63
N ARG A 7 -31.51 32.53 6.47
CA ARG A 7 -32.75 32.16 7.18
C ARG A 7 -33.57 31.08 6.46
N GLY A 8 -33.00 30.43 5.43
CA GLY A 8 -33.60 29.32 4.70
C GLY A 8 -34.41 29.70 3.46
N MET A 9 -34.47 30.97 3.06
CA MET A 9 -35.19 31.35 1.84
C MET A 9 -34.35 31.10 0.57
N LYS A 10 -34.94 30.46 -0.44
CA LYS A 10 -34.24 30.17 -1.70
C LYS A 10 -34.19 31.43 -2.58
N ILE A 11 -32.99 31.81 -3.02
CA ILE A 11 -32.79 32.92 -3.95
C ILE A 11 -33.10 32.43 -5.37
N GLN A 12 -33.84 33.23 -6.15
CA GLN A 12 -34.18 32.88 -7.54
C GLN A 12 -32.97 33.02 -8.46
N GLN A 13 -32.80 32.07 -9.38
CA GLN A 13 -31.69 32.04 -10.34
C GLN A 13 -31.62 33.29 -11.24
N THR A 14 -32.76 33.93 -11.53
CA THR A 14 -32.84 35.15 -12.37
C THR A 14 -31.98 36.30 -11.87
N ILE A 15 -31.62 36.30 -10.58
CA ILE A 15 -30.77 37.29 -9.93
C ILE A 15 -29.30 37.15 -10.37
N TYR A 16 -28.89 35.99 -10.90
CA TYR A 16 -27.50 35.69 -11.27
C TYR A 16 -26.87 36.75 -12.17
N ASN A 17 -27.54 37.12 -13.27
CA ASN A 17 -27.03 38.12 -14.19
C ASN A 17 -26.88 39.51 -13.55
N GLN A 18 -27.75 39.84 -12.60
CA GLN A 18 -27.63 41.10 -11.85
C GLN A 18 -26.48 41.05 -10.85
N ALA A 19 -26.28 39.91 -10.18
CA ALA A 19 -25.15 39.69 -9.28
C ALA A 19 -23.81 39.78 -10.03
N CYS A 20 -23.71 39.19 -11.23
CA CYS A 20 -22.50 39.30 -12.06
C CYS A 20 -22.17 40.75 -12.44
N LYS A 21 -23.17 41.60 -12.73
CA LYS A 21 -22.93 43.01 -13.02
C LYS A 21 -22.35 43.78 -11.82
N LEU A 22 -22.74 43.40 -10.61
CA LEU A 22 -22.27 44.03 -9.38
C LEU A 22 -20.83 43.65 -9.00
N LEU A 23 -20.22 42.67 -9.70
CA LEU A 23 -18.79 42.34 -9.52
C LEU A 23 -17.87 43.48 -9.97
N SER A 24 -18.35 44.40 -10.82
CA SER A 24 -17.58 45.56 -11.31
C SER A 24 -18.05 46.88 -10.69
N ASP A 25 -18.74 46.84 -9.54
CA ASP A 25 -19.21 48.03 -8.84
C ASP A 25 -18.04 48.85 -8.25
N ASP A 26 -18.20 50.17 -8.19
CA ASP A 26 -17.17 51.07 -7.67
C ASP A 26 -16.87 50.82 -6.17
N TYR A 27 -17.85 50.34 -5.40
CA TYR A 27 -17.73 50.12 -3.97
C TYR A 27 -17.30 48.69 -3.62
N GLU A 28 -16.22 48.56 -2.83
CA GLU A 28 -15.69 47.25 -2.43
C GLU A 28 -16.70 46.39 -1.66
N GLN A 29 -17.56 46.99 -0.83
CA GLN A 29 -18.56 46.24 -0.05
C GLN A 29 -19.63 45.64 -0.96
N VAL A 30 -19.94 46.32 -2.07
CA VAL A 30 -20.89 45.83 -3.07
C VAL A 30 -20.27 44.68 -3.85
N ARG A 31 -19.02 44.82 -4.30
CA ARG A 31 -18.29 43.74 -4.98
C ARG A 31 -18.14 42.51 -4.08
N SER A 32 -17.72 42.70 -2.82
CA SER A 32 -17.64 41.66 -1.78
C SER A 32 -18.97 40.89 -1.62
N ALA A 33 -20.09 41.61 -1.46
CA ALA A 33 -21.41 40.98 -1.36
C ALA A 33 -21.84 40.31 -2.69
N ALA A 34 -21.43 40.85 -3.83
CA ALA A 34 -21.70 40.28 -5.14
C ALA A 34 -20.96 38.95 -5.34
N VAL A 35 -19.68 38.84 -4.95
CA VAL A 35 -18.92 37.58 -4.97
C VAL A 35 -19.66 36.49 -4.17
N GLN A 36 -20.13 36.83 -2.96
CA GLN A 36 -20.91 35.91 -2.14
C GLN A 36 -22.24 35.51 -2.79
N MET A 37 -22.94 36.45 -3.43
CA MET A 37 -24.19 36.18 -4.13
C MET A 37 -24.01 35.23 -5.31
N VAL A 38 -22.96 35.45 -6.10
CA VAL A 38 -22.58 34.59 -7.24
C VAL A 38 -22.28 33.18 -6.74
N TRP A 39 -21.48 33.05 -5.67
CA TRP A 39 -21.21 31.75 -5.03
C TRP A 39 -22.47 31.06 -4.49
N VAL A 40 -23.37 31.76 -3.77
CA VAL A 40 -24.61 31.14 -3.27
C VAL A 40 -25.45 30.59 -4.43
N LEU A 41 -25.57 31.34 -5.51
CA LEU A 41 -26.33 30.92 -6.70
C LEU A 41 -25.68 29.72 -7.40
N SER A 42 -24.35 29.65 -7.41
CA SER A 42 -23.61 28.49 -7.95
C SER A 42 -23.85 27.21 -7.16
N GLN A 43 -23.99 27.31 -5.84
CA GLN A 43 -24.30 26.16 -4.99
C GLN A 43 -25.77 25.73 -5.10
N LEU A 44 -26.69 26.68 -5.32
CA LEU A 44 -28.12 26.39 -5.44
C LEU A 44 -28.53 25.82 -6.81
N TYR A 45 -27.81 26.19 -7.88
CA TYR A 45 -28.14 25.87 -9.27
C TYR A 45 -26.91 25.43 -10.09
N PRO A 46 -26.10 24.46 -9.63
CA PRO A 46 -24.80 24.16 -10.23
C PRO A 46 -24.88 23.72 -11.70
N GLU A 47 -25.87 22.88 -12.02
CA GLU A 47 -26.07 22.30 -13.36
C GLU A 47 -26.89 23.20 -14.30
N SER A 48 -27.32 24.38 -13.86
CA SER A 48 -28.05 25.27 -14.77
C SER A 48 -27.12 25.77 -15.87
N ILE A 49 -27.63 25.86 -17.10
CA ILE A 49 -26.87 26.37 -18.23
C ILE A 49 -27.07 27.89 -18.34
N VAL A 50 -25.99 28.63 -18.57
CA VAL A 50 -25.99 30.08 -18.81
C VAL A 50 -25.18 30.40 -20.09
N PRO A 51 -25.60 31.42 -20.87
CA PRO A 51 -24.86 31.84 -22.04
C PRO A 51 -23.62 32.66 -21.65
N ILE A 52 -22.51 32.46 -22.37
CA ILE A 52 -21.31 33.28 -22.23
C ILE A 52 -21.51 34.57 -23.05
N PRO A 53 -21.43 35.79 -22.47
CA PRO A 53 -21.72 37.03 -23.21
C PRO A 53 -20.79 37.32 -24.40
N SER A 54 -19.56 36.79 -24.36
CA SER A 54 -18.49 37.02 -25.34
C SER A 54 -18.36 35.92 -26.40
N SER A 55 -19.13 34.82 -26.31
CA SER A 55 -19.12 33.72 -27.26
C SER A 55 -20.53 33.21 -27.55
N ASN A 56 -20.69 32.35 -28.55
CA ASN A 56 -21.97 31.70 -28.84
C ASN A 56 -22.11 30.37 -28.08
N GLU A 57 -21.35 30.22 -26.99
CA GLU A 57 -21.23 29.00 -26.20
C GLU A 57 -22.03 29.09 -24.90
N GLU A 58 -22.41 27.92 -24.41
CA GLU A 58 -23.18 27.74 -23.19
C GLU A 58 -22.32 26.99 -22.15
N ILE A 59 -22.43 27.38 -20.89
CA ILE A 59 -21.62 26.84 -19.79
C ILE A 59 -22.48 26.57 -18.57
N ARG A 60 -22.06 25.63 -17.73
CA ARG A 60 -22.70 25.39 -16.42
C ARG A 60 -22.50 26.60 -15.52
N LEU A 61 -23.53 26.96 -14.77
CA LEU A 61 -23.55 28.12 -13.88
C LEU A 61 -22.45 28.01 -12.82
N VAL A 62 -22.17 26.80 -12.31
CA VAL A 62 -21.05 26.60 -11.37
C VAL A 62 -19.69 26.92 -11.98
N ASP A 63 -19.46 26.54 -13.23
CA ASP A 63 -18.18 26.75 -13.93
C ASP A 63 -18.01 28.23 -14.33
N ASP A 64 -19.07 28.89 -14.81
CA ASP A 64 -19.08 30.34 -15.08
C ASP A 64 -18.92 31.18 -13.80
N SER A 65 -19.60 30.78 -12.71
CA SER A 65 -19.45 31.42 -11.41
C SER A 65 -18.02 31.27 -10.89
N PHE A 66 -17.44 30.07 -11.02
CA PHE A 66 -16.07 29.80 -10.59
C PHE A 66 -15.09 30.71 -11.33
N GLY A 67 -15.21 30.79 -12.65
CA GLY A 67 -14.40 31.70 -13.47
C GLY A 67 -14.50 33.16 -13.07
N LYS A 68 -15.72 33.65 -12.82
CA LYS A 68 -15.95 35.02 -12.34
C LYS A 68 -15.37 35.28 -10.97
N ILE A 69 -15.49 34.34 -10.03
CA ILE A 69 -14.91 34.47 -8.69
C ILE A 69 -13.38 34.41 -8.76
N CYS A 70 -12.81 33.56 -9.62
CA CYS A 70 -11.37 33.54 -9.88
C CYS A 70 -10.85 34.89 -10.36
N HIS A 71 -11.58 35.60 -11.22
CA HIS A 71 -11.23 36.96 -11.62
C HIS A 71 -11.19 37.92 -10.42
N MET A 72 -12.08 37.76 -9.45
CA MET A 72 -12.12 38.57 -8.23
C MET A 72 -10.94 38.32 -7.28
N VAL A 73 -10.14 37.26 -7.48
CA VAL A 73 -8.87 37.06 -6.75
C VAL A 73 -7.84 38.14 -7.15
N SER A 74 -8.06 38.86 -8.26
CA SER A 74 -7.23 39.99 -8.68
C SER A 74 -7.91 41.36 -8.46
N ASP A 75 -8.92 41.44 -7.58
CA ASP A 75 -9.62 42.70 -7.26
C ASP A 75 -8.68 43.73 -6.61
N GLY A 76 -8.95 45.02 -6.86
CA GLY A 76 -8.19 46.12 -6.28
C GLY A 76 -8.28 46.21 -4.74
N SER A 77 -9.33 45.67 -4.12
CA SER A 77 -9.46 45.58 -2.66
C SER A 77 -9.07 44.20 -2.16
N TRP A 78 -8.09 44.15 -1.26
CA TRP A 78 -7.64 42.90 -0.64
C TRP A 78 -8.77 42.17 0.12
N VAL A 79 -9.76 42.89 0.66
CA VAL A 79 -10.92 42.30 1.34
C VAL A 79 -11.75 41.45 0.37
N VAL A 80 -11.93 41.95 -0.86
CA VAL A 80 -12.65 41.23 -1.92
C VAL A 80 -11.81 40.02 -2.37
N ARG A 81 -10.50 40.17 -2.51
CA ARG A 81 -9.59 39.06 -2.86
C ARG A 81 -9.61 37.92 -1.84
N VAL A 82 -9.52 38.23 -0.54
CA VAL A 82 -9.64 37.24 0.56
C VAL A 82 -10.96 36.49 0.46
N GLN A 83 -12.06 37.22 0.28
CA GLN A 83 -13.38 36.61 0.19
C GLN A 83 -13.53 35.73 -1.04
N ALA A 84 -13.04 36.18 -2.21
CA ALA A 84 -13.03 35.39 -3.42
C ALA A 84 -12.26 34.08 -3.22
N ALA A 85 -11.03 34.15 -2.70
CA ALA A 85 -10.20 32.98 -2.42
C ALA A 85 -10.90 31.99 -1.47
N LYS A 86 -11.46 32.47 -0.35
CA LYS A 86 -12.21 31.61 0.60
C LYS A 86 -13.40 30.91 -0.04
N LEU A 87 -14.16 31.61 -0.88
CA LEU A 87 -15.34 31.04 -1.54
C LEU A 87 -14.94 29.99 -2.58
N LEU A 88 -13.86 30.21 -3.35
CA LEU A 88 -13.34 29.22 -4.30
C LEU A 88 -13.04 27.88 -3.64
N GLY A 89 -12.46 27.89 -2.44
CA GLY A 89 -12.14 26.67 -1.68
C GLY A 89 -13.33 25.74 -1.43
N SER A 90 -14.56 26.28 -1.47
CA SER A 90 -15.80 25.54 -1.23
C SER A 90 -16.53 25.11 -2.51
N MET A 91 -15.96 25.33 -3.70
CA MET A 91 -16.59 25.06 -4.99
C MET A 91 -16.19 23.69 -5.56
N HIS A 92 -16.45 22.60 -4.83
CA HIS A 92 -16.04 21.24 -5.21
C HIS A 92 -16.73 20.64 -6.45
N GLN A 93 -17.81 21.26 -6.93
CA GLN A 93 -18.59 20.79 -8.10
C GLN A 93 -18.08 21.34 -9.45
N VAL A 94 -17.02 22.15 -9.42
CA VAL A 94 -16.41 22.72 -10.63
C VAL A 94 -15.77 21.63 -11.48
N SER A 95 -15.81 21.81 -12.80
CA SER A 95 -15.12 20.95 -13.76
C SER A 95 -13.61 20.90 -13.48
N PRO A 96 -12.97 19.72 -13.50
CA PRO A 96 -11.52 19.58 -13.28
C PRO A 96 -10.66 20.46 -14.20
N HIS A 97 -11.12 20.69 -15.43
CA HIS A 97 -10.43 21.56 -16.39
C HIS A 97 -10.29 23.01 -15.89
N PHE A 98 -11.37 23.61 -15.37
CA PHE A 98 -11.35 24.97 -14.83
C PHE A 98 -10.54 25.04 -13.54
N LEU A 99 -10.64 24.00 -12.71
CA LEU A 99 -9.84 23.90 -11.50
C LEU A 99 -8.35 23.88 -11.83
N GLU A 100 -7.90 23.04 -12.76
CA GLU A 100 -6.49 22.94 -13.14
C GLU A 100 -5.95 24.21 -13.82
N GLN A 101 -6.79 24.97 -14.54
CA GLN A 101 -6.41 26.27 -15.12
C GLN A 101 -5.97 27.30 -14.07
N THR A 102 -6.48 27.22 -12.84
CA THR A 102 -6.10 28.15 -11.76
C THR A 102 -4.62 28.10 -11.37
N LEU A 103 -3.94 27.01 -11.74
CA LEU A 103 -2.50 26.80 -11.52
C LEU A 103 -1.65 27.06 -12.77
N ASP A 104 -2.26 27.39 -13.92
CA ASP A 104 -1.51 27.59 -15.16
C ASP A 104 -0.70 28.91 -15.13
N LYS A 105 0.63 28.80 -15.04
CA LYS A 105 1.57 29.93 -15.16
C LYS A 105 1.80 30.41 -16.61
N LYS A 106 1.28 29.69 -17.62
CA LYS A 106 1.68 29.80 -19.04
C LYS A 106 1.31 31.12 -19.73
N LEU A 107 0.23 31.77 -19.30
CA LEU A 107 -0.19 33.07 -19.81
C LEU A 107 0.65 34.22 -19.22
N MET A 108 1.33 33.99 -18.10
CA MET A 108 2.13 34.99 -17.38
C MET A 108 3.61 35.03 -17.79
N SER A 109 4.05 34.10 -18.64
CA SER A 109 5.46 33.94 -19.04
C SER A 109 5.69 33.94 -20.56
N ASP A 110 4.85 34.62 -21.35
CA ASP A 110 4.91 34.61 -22.83
C ASP A 110 4.94 33.19 -23.43
N LEU A 111 4.15 32.25 -22.86
CA LEU A 111 4.14 30.83 -23.26
C LEU A 111 5.49 30.10 -23.05
N ARG A 112 6.34 30.60 -22.15
CA ARG A 112 7.63 29.97 -21.82
C ARG A 112 7.52 29.17 -20.53
N ARG A 113 7.77 27.87 -20.60
CA ARG A 113 7.77 26.99 -19.42
C ARG A 113 9.05 27.21 -18.61
N LYS A 114 8.92 27.50 -17.32
CA LYS A 114 10.01 27.41 -16.33
C LYS A 114 9.85 26.09 -15.57
N ARG A 115 10.92 25.30 -15.46
CA ARG A 115 10.90 24.04 -14.71
C ARG A 115 10.68 24.31 -13.22
N THR A 116 9.85 23.50 -12.57
CA THR A 116 9.55 23.69 -11.14
C THR A 116 10.69 23.18 -10.26
N ALA A 117 10.67 23.54 -8.97
CA ALA A 117 11.66 23.03 -8.02
C ALA A 117 11.55 21.50 -7.83
N HIS A 118 10.32 20.96 -7.86
CA HIS A 118 10.06 19.52 -7.74
C HIS A 118 10.55 18.73 -8.95
N GLU A 119 10.28 19.19 -10.18
CA GLU A 119 10.78 18.55 -11.40
C GLU A 119 12.33 18.46 -11.40
N ARG A 120 12.99 19.53 -10.93
CA ARG A 120 14.45 19.57 -10.80
C ARG A 120 14.96 18.65 -9.68
N ALA A 121 14.31 18.65 -8.52
CA ALA A 121 14.67 17.80 -7.39
C ALA A 121 14.50 16.30 -7.73
N LYS A 122 13.43 15.95 -8.46
CA LYS A 122 13.17 14.61 -8.97
C LYS A 122 14.21 14.18 -10.00
N GLU A 123 14.59 15.05 -10.94
CA GLU A 123 15.68 14.77 -11.89
C GLU A 123 17.04 14.62 -11.19
N LEU A 124 17.39 15.51 -10.24
CA LEU A 124 18.63 15.43 -9.45
C LEU A 124 18.69 14.15 -8.59
N TYR A 125 17.56 13.74 -8.03
CA TYR A 125 17.43 12.49 -7.28
C TYR A 125 17.60 11.28 -8.20
N THR A 126 17.00 11.32 -9.40
CA THR A 126 17.10 10.24 -10.39
C THR A 126 18.48 10.16 -11.04
N SER A 127 19.19 11.28 -11.17
CA SER A 127 20.53 11.36 -11.78
C SER A 127 21.68 11.15 -10.79
N GLY A 128 21.43 11.23 -9.48
CA GLY A 128 22.45 11.07 -8.44
C GLY A 128 23.47 12.22 -8.35
N GLU A 129 23.24 13.33 -9.07
CA GLU A 129 24.14 14.48 -9.07
C GLU A 129 23.83 15.44 -7.90
N PHE A 130 24.83 15.71 -7.05
CA PHE A 130 24.70 16.69 -5.97
C PHE A 130 24.79 18.12 -6.53
N SER A 131 23.81 18.97 -6.22
CA SER A 131 23.82 20.37 -6.66
C SER A 131 24.97 21.15 -6.02
N SER A 132 25.95 21.57 -6.83
CA SER A 132 27.16 22.27 -6.38
C SER A 132 26.98 23.77 -6.10
N GLY A 133 25.73 24.25 -6.03
CA GLY A 133 25.41 25.66 -5.69
C GLY A 133 25.98 26.73 -6.64
N ARG A 134 26.62 26.35 -7.76
CA ARG A 134 27.31 27.26 -8.69
C ARG A 134 26.59 27.52 -10.01
N ARG A 135 25.36 27.02 -10.20
CA ARG A 135 24.61 27.13 -11.46
C ARG A 135 23.34 27.97 -11.32
N TRP A 136 23.48 29.28 -11.12
CA TRP A 136 22.35 30.21 -11.26
C TRP A 136 21.90 30.41 -12.71
N ALA A 137 22.73 30.03 -13.70
CA ALA A 137 22.44 30.24 -15.12
C ALA A 137 21.48 29.21 -15.75
N ASP A 138 21.07 28.16 -15.02
CA ASP A 138 20.15 27.13 -15.53
C ASP A 138 18.65 27.46 -15.36
N ASP A 139 18.33 28.57 -14.68
CA ASP A 139 16.95 29.04 -14.41
C ASP A 139 16.28 29.75 -15.61
N ALA A 140 16.93 29.77 -16.78
CA ALA A 140 16.39 30.40 -17.98
C ALA A 140 15.23 29.58 -18.60
N PRO A 141 14.08 30.19 -18.94
CA PRO A 141 12.99 29.50 -19.64
C PRO A 141 13.45 29.02 -21.02
N LYS A 142 13.38 27.70 -21.29
CA LYS A 142 13.98 27.08 -22.50
C LYS A 142 12.99 26.57 -23.56
N GLU A 143 11.69 26.46 -23.27
CA GLU A 143 10.71 25.89 -24.22
C GLU A 143 9.59 26.88 -24.59
N LYS A 144 9.31 26.98 -25.90
CA LYS A 144 8.07 27.55 -26.44
C LYS A 144 7.02 26.44 -26.51
N VAL A 145 5.90 26.61 -25.81
CA VAL A 145 4.80 25.64 -25.78
C VAL A 145 3.91 25.78 -27.02
N ASP A 146 3.40 24.67 -27.54
CA ASP A 146 2.48 24.61 -28.68
C ASP A 146 1.12 25.26 -28.33
N THR A 147 0.69 26.21 -29.15
CA THR A 147 -0.51 27.04 -28.98
C THR A 147 -1.82 26.28 -29.14
N SER A 148 -1.78 25.04 -29.63
CA SER A 148 -2.95 24.22 -29.94
C SER A 148 -3.67 23.64 -28.73
N GLY A 149 -3.04 23.62 -27.55
CA GLY A 149 -3.59 23.06 -26.30
C GLY A 149 -4.25 24.06 -25.34
N VAL A 150 -4.24 25.36 -25.68
CA VAL A 150 -4.84 26.40 -24.83
C VAL A 150 -6.22 26.74 -25.38
N ASN A 151 -7.25 25.99 -24.98
CA ASN A 151 -8.63 26.45 -25.15
C ASN A 151 -8.85 27.62 -24.18
N LEU A 152 -8.48 28.83 -24.62
CA LEU A 152 -8.93 30.09 -24.02
C LEU A 152 -10.43 30.22 -24.26
N ILE A 153 -11.23 29.49 -23.48
CA ILE A 153 -12.47 30.09 -23.01
C ILE A 153 -11.99 31.22 -22.09
N ASP A 154 -12.54 32.41 -22.25
CA ASP A 154 -12.24 33.64 -21.49
C ASP A 154 -12.62 33.46 -20.01
N SER A 155 -11.99 32.49 -19.35
CA SER A 155 -12.56 31.76 -18.22
C SER A 155 -12.41 32.49 -16.89
N GLY A 156 -11.64 33.59 -16.82
CA GLY A 156 -11.29 34.27 -15.57
C GLY A 156 -10.53 33.40 -14.55
N ALA A 157 -10.44 32.08 -14.78
CA ALA A 157 -9.85 31.08 -13.90
C ALA A 157 -8.33 30.96 -14.06
N CYS A 158 -7.80 31.28 -15.24
CA CYS A 158 -6.38 31.08 -15.54
C CYS A 158 -5.46 31.81 -14.54
N GLY A 159 -4.61 31.06 -13.84
CA GLY A 159 -3.60 31.61 -12.93
C GLY A 159 -4.15 32.21 -11.64
N ALA A 160 -5.45 32.06 -11.33
CA ALA A 160 -6.06 32.71 -10.18
C ALA A 160 -5.42 32.34 -8.82
N PHE A 161 -5.10 31.04 -8.61
CA PHE A 161 -4.38 30.66 -7.38
C PHE A 161 -2.92 31.08 -7.41
N VAL A 162 -2.29 31.16 -8.59
CA VAL A 162 -0.93 31.71 -8.68
C VAL A 162 -0.91 33.15 -8.19
N HIS A 163 -1.85 33.99 -8.64
CA HIS A 163 -2.00 35.35 -8.13
C HIS A 163 -2.32 35.40 -6.64
N GLY A 164 -3.25 34.57 -6.16
CA GLY A 164 -3.62 34.56 -4.75
C GLY A 164 -2.47 34.16 -3.81
N LEU A 165 -1.61 33.25 -4.26
CA LEU A 165 -0.44 32.80 -3.50
C LEU A 165 0.72 33.80 -3.52
N GLU A 166 0.86 34.58 -4.61
CA GLU A 166 1.89 35.61 -4.77
C GLU A 166 1.41 37.03 -4.33
N ASP A 167 0.24 37.13 -3.69
CA ASP A 167 -0.42 38.40 -3.37
C ASP A 167 0.37 39.28 -2.38
N GLU A 168 0.32 40.60 -2.49
CA GLU A 168 1.02 41.49 -1.53
C GLU A 168 0.50 41.38 -0.08
N MET A 169 -0.75 40.95 0.12
CA MET A 169 -1.38 40.82 1.42
C MET A 169 -1.37 39.36 1.90
N TYR A 170 -0.78 39.12 3.08
CA TYR A 170 -0.63 37.76 3.62
C TYR A 170 -1.99 37.08 3.91
N GLU A 171 -3.05 37.84 4.25
CA GLU A 171 -4.39 37.30 4.45
C GLU A 171 -4.96 36.67 3.17
N VAL A 172 -4.61 37.22 2.00
CA VAL A 172 -5.01 36.66 0.69
C VAL A 172 -4.24 35.38 0.43
N ARG A 173 -2.93 35.35 0.71
CA ARG A 173 -2.10 34.15 0.59
C ARG A 173 -2.62 33.00 1.46
N ILE A 174 -2.94 33.28 2.73
CA ILE A 174 -3.55 32.29 3.65
C ILE A 174 -4.86 31.76 3.08
N ALA A 175 -5.75 32.63 2.64
CA ALA A 175 -7.03 32.23 2.06
C ALA A 175 -6.86 31.40 0.77
N ALA A 176 -5.86 31.73 -0.05
CA ALA A 176 -5.52 30.98 -1.25
C ALA A 176 -4.96 29.59 -0.92
N VAL A 177 -4.07 29.47 0.07
CA VAL A 177 -3.56 28.18 0.57
C VAL A 177 -4.69 27.31 1.10
N GLU A 178 -5.56 27.87 1.95
CA GLU A 178 -6.73 27.14 2.49
C GLU A 178 -7.64 26.61 1.39
N ALA A 179 -7.93 27.46 0.40
CA ALA A 179 -8.77 27.11 -0.73
C ALA A 179 -8.12 26.03 -1.62
N LEU A 180 -6.82 26.15 -1.88
CA LEU A 180 -6.05 25.18 -2.64
C LEU A 180 -6.07 23.81 -1.97
N CYS A 181 -5.79 23.76 -0.66
CA CYS A 181 -5.84 22.55 0.15
C CYS A 181 -7.24 21.91 0.18
N SER A 182 -8.30 22.72 0.30
CA SER A 182 -9.68 22.21 0.31
C SER A 182 -10.08 21.58 -1.02
N LEU A 183 -9.72 22.20 -2.14
CA LEU A 183 -10.02 21.69 -3.47
C LEU A 183 -9.18 20.45 -3.82
N ALA A 184 -7.91 20.43 -3.40
CA ALA A 184 -7.02 19.29 -3.57
C ALA A 184 -7.55 18.01 -2.88
N GLN A 185 -8.23 18.14 -1.74
CA GLN A 185 -8.87 16.99 -1.06
C GLN A 185 -9.96 16.33 -1.92
N SER A 186 -10.64 17.11 -2.76
CA SER A 186 -11.72 16.61 -3.61
C SER A 186 -11.25 16.11 -4.98
N SER A 187 -10.03 16.47 -5.39
CA SER A 187 -9.50 16.18 -6.73
C SER A 187 -8.03 15.71 -6.68
N PRO A 188 -7.78 14.40 -6.81
CA PRO A 188 -6.41 13.84 -6.79
C PRO A 188 -5.49 14.38 -7.88
N SER A 189 -6.00 14.60 -9.10
CA SER A 189 -5.19 15.16 -10.21
C SER A 189 -4.78 16.61 -9.95
N PHE A 190 -5.63 17.36 -9.26
CA PHE A 190 -5.33 18.73 -8.85
C PHE A 190 -4.34 18.76 -7.68
N ALA A 191 -4.48 17.85 -6.71
CA ALA A 191 -3.59 17.74 -5.56
C ALA A 191 -2.12 17.54 -5.97
N GLU A 192 -1.86 16.71 -6.98
CA GLU A 192 -0.52 16.50 -7.52
C GLU A 192 0.10 17.80 -8.06
N LYS A 193 -0.71 18.64 -8.74
CA LYS A 193 -0.26 19.92 -9.31
C LYS A 193 -0.10 21.01 -8.25
N CYS A 194 -0.88 20.96 -7.17
CA CYS A 194 -0.82 21.92 -6.06
C CYS A 194 0.48 21.85 -5.26
N LEU A 195 1.12 20.67 -5.25
CA LEU A 195 2.30 20.40 -4.44
C LEU A 195 3.38 21.47 -4.66
N ASP A 196 3.69 21.78 -5.91
CA ASP A 196 4.73 22.75 -6.29
C ASP A 196 4.46 24.16 -5.76
N PHE A 197 3.18 24.53 -5.66
CA PHE A 197 2.76 25.83 -5.15
C PHE A 197 2.81 25.87 -3.63
N LEU A 198 2.36 24.81 -2.95
CA LEU A 198 2.45 24.69 -1.49
C LEU A 198 3.92 24.68 -1.02
N VAL A 199 4.82 24.08 -1.81
CA VAL A 199 6.28 24.13 -1.61
C VAL A 199 6.80 25.56 -1.56
N ASP A 200 6.39 26.39 -2.52
CA ASP A 200 6.79 27.79 -2.58
C ASP A 200 6.30 28.53 -1.32
N MET A 201 5.11 28.21 -0.81
CA MET A 201 4.56 28.81 0.41
C MET A 201 5.31 28.45 1.70
N PHE A 202 6.05 27.33 1.78
CA PHE A 202 6.91 27.06 2.94
C PHE A 202 8.10 28.01 3.04
N ASN A 203 8.51 28.58 1.91
CA ASN A 203 9.59 29.55 1.85
C ASN A 203 9.05 30.98 1.77
N ASP A 204 7.75 31.18 2.03
CA ASP A 204 7.15 32.49 2.10
C ASP A 204 7.87 33.34 3.16
N GLU A 205 8.00 34.63 2.91
CA GLU A 205 8.66 35.56 3.83
C GLU A 205 7.87 35.72 5.14
N ILE A 206 6.54 35.53 5.11
CA ILE A 206 5.62 35.66 6.24
C ILE A 206 5.44 34.33 6.97
N GLU A 207 5.61 34.34 8.29
CA GLU A 207 5.54 33.16 9.14
C GLU A 207 4.16 32.50 9.13
N GLU A 208 3.10 33.28 9.24
CA GLU A 208 1.72 32.81 9.28
C GLU A 208 1.31 32.07 8.00
N VAL A 209 1.84 32.50 6.85
CA VAL A 209 1.60 31.84 5.55
C VAL A 209 2.31 30.49 5.49
N ARG A 210 3.58 30.45 5.93
CA ARG A 210 4.34 29.20 6.06
C ARG A 210 3.60 28.21 6.97
N LEU A 211 3.08 28.68 8.09
CA LEU A 211 2.32 27.85 9.05
C LEU A 211 1.07 27.25 8.40
N GLN A 212 0.27 28.06 7.72
CA GLN A 212 -0.98 27.57 7.12
C GLN A 212 -0.73 26.47 6.08
N SER A 213 0.36 26.58 5.32
CA SER A 213 0.69 25.58 4.29
C SER A 213 1.05 24.19 4.84
N ILE A 214 1.48 24.08 6.11
CA ILE A 214 1.86 22.80 6.75
C ILE A 214 0.64 21.99 7.21
N HIS A 215 -0.49 22.66 7.42
CA HIS A 215 -1.68 22.09 8.04
C HIS A 215 -2.70 21.55 7.03
N ASP A 216 -2.40 20.44 6.33
CA ASP A 216 -3.37 19.80 5.43
C ASP A 216 -4.11 18.60 6.09
N SER A 217 -5.41 18.41 5.80
CA SER A 217 -6.17 17.22 6.25
C SER A 217 -5.93 15.98 5.39
N SER A 218 -5.47 16.14 4.15
CA SER A 218 -5.05 15.05 3.27
C SER A 218 -3.72 14.46 3.72
N ARG A 219 -3.73 13.14 3.97
CA ARG A 219 -2.53 12.38 4.29
C ARG A 219 -1.47 12.48 3.19
N ASP A 220 -1.90 12.53 1.93
CA ASP A 220 -1.00 12.48 0.78
C ASP A 220 -0.24 13.78 0.61
N ILE A 221 -0.94 14.90 0.81
CA ILE A 221 -0.37 16.23 0.79
C ILE A 221 0.60 16.38 1.95
N ARG A 222 0.22 15.93 3.16
CA ARG A 222 1.10 15.94 4.33
C ARG A 222 2.36 15.10 4.14
N GLU A 223 2.25 13.88 3.59
CA GLU A 223 3.41 13.02 3.37
C GLU A 223 4.36 13.63 2.32
N ALA A 224 3.82 14.17 1.22
CA ALA A 224 4.62 14.88 0.22
C ALA A 224 5.30 16.13 0.80
N LEU A 225 4.61 16.84 1.68
CA LEU A 225 5.11 18.00 2.41
C LEU A 225 6.24 17.64 3.38
N HIS A 226 6.08 16.57 4.17
CA HIS A 226 7.12 16.04 5.03
C HIS A 226 8.36 15.61 4.21
N GLU A 227 8.14 14.95 3.07
CA GLU A 227 9.23 14.55 2.17
C GLU A 227 9.99 15.77 1.65
N LEU A 228 9.29 16.82 1.26
CA LEU A 228 9.90 18.05 0.78
C LEU A 228 10.71 18.76 1.88
N LEU A 229 10.17 18.88 3.09
CA LEU A 229 10.86 19.48 4.25
C LEU A 229 12.18 18.78 4.56
N CYS A 230 12.33 17.50 4.19
CA CYS A 230 13.61 16.78 4.28
C CYS A 230 14.73 17.48 3.48
N PHE A 231 14.37 18.17 2.40
CA PHE A 231 15.31 18.73 1.42
C PHE A 231 15.41 20.26 1.45
N THR A 232 14.57 20.94 2.23
CA THR A 232 14.62 22.41 2.36
C THR A 232 15.83 22.85 3.18
N ASN A 233 16.41 24.01 2.83
CA ASN A 233 17.39 24.69 3.66
C ASN A 233 16.72 25.82 4.42
N VAL A 234 17.00 25.92 5.71
CA VAL A 234 16.41 26.90 6.61
C VAL A 234 17.48 27.88 7.07
N SER A 235 17.13 29.17 7.20
CA SER A 235 18.10 30.24 7.46
C SER A 235 18.30 30.58 8.95
N THR A 236 17.35 30.24 9.83
CA THR A 236 17.36 30.63 11.25
C THR A 236 16.96 29.48 12.18
N LYS A 237 17.32 29.57 13.47
CA LYS A 237 16.95 28.55 14.46
C LYS A 237 15.44 28.58 14.77
N GLU A 238 14.83 29.75 14.68
CA GLU A 238 13.40 29.98 14.90
C GLU A 238 12.56 29.18 13.91
N CYS A 239 12.99 29.12 12.64
CA CYS A 239 12.31 28.31 11.63
C CYS A 239 12.42 26.79 11.90
N ILE A 240 13.54 26.32 12.48
CA ILE A 240 13.67 24.92 12.90
C ILE A 240 12.73 24.61 14.07
N GLN A 241 12.67 25.51 15.06
CA GLN A 241 11.77 25.37 16.21
C GLN A 241 10.30 25.37 15.78
N LEU A 242 9.94 26.23 14.84
CA LEU A 242 8.61 26.28 14.23
C LEU A 242 8.26 24.97 13.52
N ALA A 243 9.14 24.50 12.63
CA ALA A 243 8.94 23.25 11.89
C ALA A 243 8.79 22.05 12.84
N LEU A 244 9.64 21.96 13.87
CA LEU A 244 9.52 20.92 14.89
C LEU A 244 8.19 21.00 15.63
N LEU A 245 7.83 22.17 16.16
CA LEU A 245 6.58 22.37 16.91
C LEU A 245 5.37 21.99 16.07
N GLU A 246 5.38 22.31 14.77
CA GLU A 246 4.27 22.01 13.88
C GLU A 246 4.20 20.52 13.51
N LEU A 247 5.34 19.87 13.28
CA LEU A 247 5.41 18.42 13.10
C LEU A 247 4.98 17.67 14.38
N LEU A 248 5.24 18.21 15.57
CA LEU A 248 4.75 17.62 16.83
C LEU A 248 3.23 17.79 17.00
N LYS A 249 2.68 18.96 16.66
CA LYS A 249 1.21 19.14 16.59
C LYS A 249 0.60 18.19 15.57
N ASN A 250 1.22 18.03 14.40
CA ASN A 250 0.81 17.05 13.41
C ASN A 250 0.76 15.65 14.00
N LEU A 251 1.79 15.20 14.73
CA LEU A 251 1.81 13.89 15.37
C LEU A 251 0.68 13.70 16.38
N SER A 252 0.37 14.73 17.18
CA SER A 252 -0.74 14.66 18.14
C SER A 252 -2.11 14.56 17.47
N LYS A 253 -2.28 15.20 16.29
CA LYS A 253 -3.53 15.18 15.52
C LYS A 253 -3.65 13.93 14.62
N TYR A 254 -2.54 13.48 14.05
CA TYR A 254 -2.44 12.37 13.09
C TYR A 254 -1.27 11.42 13.48
N PRO A 255 -1.46 10.55 14.49
CA PRO A 255 -0.40 9.63 14.94
C PRO A 255 0.10 8.67 13.86
N THR A 256 -0.71 8.40 12.84
CA THR A 256 -0.38 7.55 11.67
C THR A 256 0.77 8.10 10.83
N ASP A 257 1.11 9.39 10.98
CA ASP A 257 2.11 10.07 10.16
C ASP A 257 3.51 10.01 10.78
N ARG A 258 3.67 9.35 11.94
CA ARG A 258 4.93 9.21 12.71
C ARG A 258 6.17 8.89 11.88
N ASN A 259 6.08 7.93 10.97
CA ASN A 259 7.24 7.52 10.16
C ASN A 259 7.70 8.64 9.23
N SER A 260 6.76 9.36 8.60
CA SER A 260 7.06 10.48 7.71
C SER A 260 7.61 11.68 8.50
N VAL A 261 7.07 11.95 9.69
CA VAL A 261 7.56 13.02 10.57
C VAL A 261 8.97 12.72 11.09
N TRP A 262 9.23 11.50 11.57
CA TRP A 262 10.56 11.10 12.04
C TRP A 262 11.59 11.11 10.91
N LYS A 263 11.21 10.67 9.70
CA LYS A 263 12.06 10.79 8.50
C LYS A 263 12.37 12.26 8.20
N CYS A 264 11.37 13.13 8.23
CA CYS A 264 11.54 14.57 8.05
C CYS A 264 12.53 15.16 9.05
N LEU A 265 12.34 14.92 10.34
CA LEU A 265 13.20 15.43 11.41
C LEU A 265 14.63 14.88 11.37
N LYS A 266 14.79 13.61 10.94
CA LYS A 266 16.12 13.03 10.65
C LYS A 266 16.87 13.90 9.65
N PHE A 267 16.27 14.18 8.50
CA PHE A 267 16.92 14.97 7.45
C PHE A 267 17.09 16.44 7.86
N LEU A 268 16.08 17.03 8.50
CA LEU A 268 16.15 18.41 8.98
C LEU A 268 17.32 18.62 9.96
N GLY A 269 17.50 17.69 10.91
CA GLY A 269 18.61 17.72 11.87
C GLY A 269 19.97 17.51 11.21
N ALA A 270 20.08 16.54 10.31
CA ALA A 270 21.33 16.26 9.59
C ALA A 270 21.80 17.45 8.72
N ARG A 271 20.87 18.23 8.16
CA ARG A 271 21.18 19.39 7.29
C ARG A 271 21.50 20.66 8.07
N HIS A 272 20.93 20.84 9.26
CA HIS A 272 21.02 22.10 10.03
C HIS A 272 21.64 21.95 11.42
N PRO A 273 22.77 21.24 11.59
CA PRO A 273 23.32 20.93 12.91
C PRO A 273 23.68 22.18 13.73
N THR A 274 24.13 23.25 13.07
CA THR A 274 24.49 24.52 13.70
C THR A 274 23.29 25.34 14.18
N LEU A 275 22.14 25.22 13.51
CA LEU A 275 20.90 25.89 13.92
C LEU A 275 20.18 25.14 15.03
N VAL A 276 20.32 23.81 15.07
CA VAL A 276 19.76 22.95 16.13
C VAL A 276 20.54 23.11 17.44
N LEU A 277 21.87 23.24 17.40
CA LEU A 277 22.72 23.33 18.59
C LEU A 277 22.22 24.31 19.68
N PRO A 278 21.88 25.58 19.39
CA PRO A 278 21.46 26.52 20.42
C PRO A 278 20.10 26.22 21.07
N ILE A 279 19.25 25.38 20.45
CA ILE A 279 17.93 25.02 20.97
C ILE A 279 17.90 23.68 21.70
N VAL A 280 18.97 22.86 21.61
CA VAL A 280 19.04 21.53 22.27
C VAL A 280 18.69 21.56 23.77
N PRO A 281 19.20 22.50 24.58
CA PRO A 281 18.88 22.51 26.01
C PRO A 281 17.38 22.71 26.32
N GLU A 282 16.70 23.50 25.48
CA GLU A 282 15.26 23.73 25.57
C GLU A 282 14.48 22.48 25.14
N LEU A 283 14.87 21.88 24.01
CA LEU A 283 14.22 20.68 23.46
C LEU A 283 14.33 19.46 24.38
N LEU A 284 15.50 19.26 25.01
CA LEU A 284 15.72 18.18 25.96
C LEU A 284 15.24 18.52 27.38
N SER A 285 14.66 19.71 27.59
CA SER A 285 14.25 20.21 28.91
C SER A 285 15.35 20.07 29.95
N THR A 286 16.60 20.38 29.59
CA THR A 286 17.74 20.29 30.52
C THR A 286 17.83 21.56 31.38
N HIS A 287 17.98 21.40 32.70
CA HIS A 287 18.20 22.52 33.61
C HIS A 287 19.63 22.48 34.18
N PRO A 288 20.37 23.61 34.26
CA PRO A 288 21.77 23.61 34.70
C PRO A 288 22.04 23.09 36.12
N TYR A 289 21.02 23.09 36.98
CA TYR A 289 21.14 22.77 38.41
C TYR A 289 20.18 21.70 38.92
N PHE A 290 19.20 21.29 38.11
CA PHE A 290 18.14 20.38 38.55
C PHE A 290 17.96 19.27 37.52
N ASP A 291 17.80 18.05 38.01
CA ASP A 291 17.39 16.93 37.17
C ASP A 291 15.90 17.08 36.85
N THR A 292 15.59 17.20 35.57
CA THR A 292 14.21 17.16 35.08
C THR A 292 13.70 15.71 35.02
N PRO A 293 12.39 15.50 35.18
CA PRO A 293 11.81 14.16 35.09
C PRO A 293 12.12 13.55 33.72
N GLU A 294 12.55 12.28 33.73
CA GLU A 294 12.88 11.52 32.52
C GLU A 294 11.62 11.36 31.65
N PRO A 295 11.63 11.81 30.38
CA PRO A 295 10.50 11.64 29.47
C PRO A 295 10.25 10.16 29.12
N ASP A 296 9.01 9.85 28.78
CA ASP A 296 8.60 8.50 28.38
C ASP A 296 9.16 8.13 27.00
N MET A 297 9.74 6.94 26.88
CA MET A 297 10.27 6.42 25.62
C MET A 297 9.20 5.87 24.68
N ASP A 298 7.96 5.70 25.17
CA ASP A 298 6.81 5.35 24.34
C ASP A 298 6.14 6.60 23.70
N ASP A 299 6.53 7.82 24.11
CA ASP A 299 6.01 9.06 23.53
C ASP A 299 6.60 9.35 22.14
N PRO A 300 5.77 9.31 21.06
CA PRO A 300 6.25 9.57 19.70
C PRO A 300 6.76 11.00 19.50
N ALA A 301 6.30 11.97 20.29
CA ALA A 301 6.77 13.35 20.22
C ALA A 301 8.19 13.48 20.79
N TYR A 302 8.47 12.83 21.91
CA TYR A 302 9.82 12.80 22.48
C TYR A 302 10.81 12.06 21.58
N ILE A 303 10.43 10.91 21.01
CA ILE A 303 11.27 10.20 20.02
C ILE A 303 11.58 11.13 18.83
N ALA A 304 10.60 11.89 18.34
CA ALA A 304 10.78 12.83 17.24
C ALA A 304 11.85 13.89 17.56
N VAL A 305 11.84 14.45 18.77
CA VAL A 305 12.88 15.38 19.27
C VAL A 305 14.26 14.70 19.32
N LEU A 306 14.35 13.49 19.86
CA LEU A 306 15.61 12.75 19.93
C LEU A 306 16.18 12.44 18.54
N VAL A 307 15.33 12.06 17.58
CA VAL A 307 15.73 11.83 16.18
C VAL A 307 16.34 13.10 15.58
N LEU A 308 15.71 14.27 15.76
CA LEU A 308 16.26 15.55 15.30
C LEU A 308 17.64 15.82 15.92
N VAL A 309 17.75 15.72 17.25
CA VAL A 309 18.96 16.04 18.01
C VAL A 309 20.11 15.09 17.66
N PHE A 310 19.87 13.78 17.59
CA PHE A 310 20.92 12.82 17.25
C PHE A 310 21.39 12.95 15.80
N ASN A 311 20.52 13.29 14.86
CA ASN A 311 20.96 13.57 13.50
C ASN A 311 21.79 14.85 13.39
N ALA A 312 21.44 15.90 14.15
CA ALA A 312 22.27 17.10 14.25
C ALA A 312 23.63 16.85 14.93
N ALA A 313 23.66 16.00 15.97
CA ALA A 313 24.87 15.67 16.72
C ALA A 313 25.91 14.92 15.89
N GLN A 314 25.51 14.25 14.80
CA GLN A 314 26.44 13.53 13.92
C GLN A 314 27.52 14.47 13.35
N SER A 315 27.13 15.69 13.00
CA SER A 315 28.02 16.71 12.43
C SER A 315 28.42 17.80 13.43
N CYS A 316 27.97 17.70 14.69
CA CYS A 316 28.24 18.67 15.75
C CYS A 316 28.89 18.01 16.98
N PRO A 317 30.23 17.96 17.05
CA PRO A 317 30.95 17.22 18.09
C PRO A 317 30.80 17.81 19.51
N THR A 318 30.35 19.06 19.63
CA THR A 318 30.07 19.70 20.93
C THR A 318 28.68 19.38 21.48
N MET A 319 27.78 18.88 20.64
CA MET A 319 26.39 18.61 21.03
C MET A 319 26.24 17.53 22.12
N PRO A 320 27.02 16.42 22.11
CA PRO A 320 26.96 15.43 23.19
C PRO A 320 27.30 15.98 24.58
N ALA A 321 28.01 17.11 24.69
CA ALA A 321 28.28 17.73 25.98
C ALA A 321 27.02 18.34 26.63
N LEU A 322 25.93 18.49 25.87
CA LEU A 322 24.64 18.99 26.34
C LEU A 322 23.69 17.86 26.76
N PHE A 323 24.08 16.59 26.60
CA PHE A 323 23.23 15.45 26.87
C PHE A 323 23.25 15.06 28.35
N SER A 324 22.08 14.72 28.87
CA SER A 324 21.90 14.07 30.18
C SER A 324 22.26 12.57 30.12
N ASP A 325 22.44 11.95 31.29
CA ASP A 325 22.69 10.51 31.40
C ASP A 325 21.60 9.65 30.74
N HIS A 326 20.32 10.04 30.92
CA HIS A 326 19.21 9.33 30.27
C HIS A 326 19.22 9.51 28.74
N THR A 327 19.63 10.68 28.22
CA THR A 327 19.75 10.91 26.77
C THR A 327 20.74 9.93 26.13
N PHE A 328 21.85 9.60 26.81
CA PHE A 328 22.79 8.58 26.33
C PHE A 328 22.19 7.17 26.34
N ARG A 329 21.40 6.82 27.35
CA ARG A 329 20.66 5.53 27.38
C ARG A 329 19.63 5.46 26.26
N HIS A 330 18.86 6.51 26.06
CA HIS A 330 17.87 6.62 24.98
C HIS A 330 18.52 6.54 23.60
N TYR A 331 19.67 7.18 23.40
CA TYR A 331 20.46 7.02 22.18
C TYR A 331 20.84 5.56 21.94
N ALA A 332 21.36 4.85 22.96
CA ALA A 332 21.76 3.46 22.80
C ALA A 332 20.57 2.57 22.41
N TYR A 333 19.43 2.75 23.08
CA TYR A 333 18.20 2.03 22.77
C TYR A 333 17.71 2.32 21.34
N LEU A 334 17.54 3.60 20.98
CA LEU A 334 17.05 4.00 19.65
C LEU A 334 18.02 3.68 18.53
N ARG A 335 19.33 3.62 18.79
CA ARG A 335 20.30 3.16 17.80
C ARG A 335 20.09 1.69 17.46
N ASP A 336 19.77 0.86 18.45
CA ASP A 336 19.56 -0.57 18.23
C ASP A 336 18.17 -0.84 17.63
N SER A 337 17.13 -0.14 18.08
CA SER A 337 15.75 -0.35 17.61
C SER A 337 15.41 0.40 16.30
N LEU A 338 15.91 1.62 16.11
CA LEU A 338 15.60 2.51 14.98
C LEU A 338 16.88 2.94 14.21
N SER A 339 17.71 1.96 13.88
CA SER A 339 18.99 2.14 13.18
C SER A 339 18.94 2.93 11.87
N HIS A 340 17.80 2.91 11.18
CA HIS A 340 17.56 3.63 9.94
C HIS A 340 17.25 5.13 10.15
N LEU A 341 16.87 5.53 11.38
CA LEU A 341 16.58 6.92 11.76
C LEU A 341 17.71 7.56 12.59
N VAL A 342 18.41 6.77 13.41
CA VAL A 342 19.41 7.28 14.35
C VAL A 342 20.85 6.96 13.88
N PRO A 343 21.70 7.96 13.63
CA PRO A 343 23.06 7.73 13.12
C PRO A 343 24.03 7.30 14.22
N HIS A 344 25.22 6.84 13.84
CA HIS A 344 26.31 6.60 14.78
C HIS A 344 26.96 7.91 15.23
N LEU A 345 26.93 8.16 16.54
CA LEU A 345 27.60 9.28 17.18
C LEU A 345 28.96 8.90 17.77
N ARG A 346 29.90 9.86 17.73
CA ARG A 346 31.20 9.77 18.41
C ARG A 346 31.05 10.32 19.82
N LEU A 347 30.67 9.47 20.76
CA LEU A 347 30.42 9.87 22.16
C LEU A 347 31.70 9.84 23.01
N PRO A 348 31.94 10.83 23.89
CA PRO A 348 33.07 10.81 24.82
C PRO A 348 32.96 9.61 25.78
N GLY A 349 34.07 8.89 26.00
CA GLY A 349 34.14 7.81 27.00
C GLY A 349 33.88 6.38 26.49
N ARG A 350 33.37 6.19 25.27
CA ARG A 350 33.26 4.86 24.65
C ARG A 350 34.52 4.58 23.83
N LYS A 351 35.50 3.87 24.41
CA LYS A 351 36.59 3.27 23.64
C LYS A 351 35.94 2.39 22.57
N GLN A 352 36.11 2.74 21.30
CA GLN A 352 35.83 1.82 20.21
C GLN A 352 36.67 0.57 20.48
N THR A 353 36.05 -0.50 20.96
CA THR A 353 36.63 -1.82 20.78
C THR A 353 36.67 -2.03 19.29
N SER A 354 37.85 -1.83 18.73
CA SER A 354 38.26 -2.12 17.37
C SER A 354 37.76 -3.50 16.97
N THR A 355 36.56 -3.54 16.41
CA THR A 355 36.08 -4.57 15.50
C THR A 355 35.82 -3.82 14.20
N SER A 356 36.90 -3.74 13.40
CA SER A 356 36.91 -3.61 11.94
C SER A 356 35.88 -2.64 11.31
N THR A 357 36.21 -1.34 11.29
CA THR A 357 35.52 -0.31 10.49
C THR A 357 36.19 -0.05 9.13
N LEU A 358 36.67 -1.09 8.45
CA LEU A 358 37.15 -0.97 7.07
C LEU A 358 36.60 -2.04 6.10
N ASP A 359 35.69 -2.91 6.54
CA ASP A 359 35.21 -4.03 5.70
C ASP A 359 33.80 -4.50 6.13
N SER A 360 32.80 -3.62 6.07
CA SER A 360 31.39 -4.04 6.25
C SER A 360 30.77 -4.61 4.97
N SER A 361 31.44 -4.45 3.82
CA SER A 361 31.02 -5.01 2.54
C SER A 361 31.60 -6.39 2.22
N SER A 362 32.70 -6.81 2.86
CA SER A 362 33.37 -8.09 2.54
C SER A 362 32.93 -9.26 3.43
N VAL A 363 32.51 -9.01 4.67
CA VAL A 363 32.04 -10.07 5.59
C VAL A 363 30.62 -10.54 5.26
N SER A 364 29.74 -9.65 4.77
CA SER A 364 28.37 -10.01 4.34
C SER A 364 28.37 -10.89 3.09
N SER A 365 29.28 -10.63 2.15
CA SER A 365 29.36 -11.36 0.87
C SER A 365 29.77 -12.83 1.06
N GLY A 366 30.70 -13.12 1.98
CA GLY A 366 31.12 -14.51 2.27
C GLY A 366 30.05 -15.33 3.01
N SER A 367 29.22 -14.69 3.84
CA SER A 367 28.11 -15.33 4.54
C SER A 367 27.00 -15.75 3.58
N LEU A 368 26.64 -14.88 2.63
CA LEU A 368 25.60 -15.17 1.64
C LEU A 368 26.03 -16.31 0.69
N GLU A 369 27.26 -16.27 0.17
CA GLU A 369 27.78 -17.30 -0.73
C GLU A 369 27.82 -18.68 -0.05
N SER A 370 28.25 -18.72 1.22
CA SER A 370 28.23 -19.96 2.03
C SER A 370 26.81 -20.50 2.21
N ALA A 371 25.83 -19.61 2.44
CA ALA A 371 24.42 -20.00 2.56
C ALA A 371 23.84 -20.52 1.23
N GLN A 372 24.23 -19.93 0.09
CA GLN A 372 23.84 -20.42 -1.24
C GLN A 372 24.40 -21.83 -1.52
N ILE A 373 25.67 -22.07 -1.20
CA ILE A 373 26.30 -23.39 -1.34
C ILE A 373 25.58 -24.41 -0.47
N PHE A 374 25.31 -24.08 0.80
CA PHE A 374 24.59 -24.96 1.71
C PHE A 374 23.19 -25.32 1.19
N LEU A 375 22.44 -24.35 0.67
CA LEU A 375 21.12 -24.57 0.06
C LEU A 375 21.23 -25.57 -1.12
N ARG A 376 22.20 -25.36 -2.01
CA ARG A 376 22.42 -26.23 -3.17
C ARG A 376 22.81 -27.65 -2.76
N ASP A 377 23.75 -27.78 -1.84
CA ASP A 377 24.23 -29.07 -1.34
C ASP A 377 23.12 -29.83 -0.59
N SER A 378 22.22 -29.11 0.08
CA SER A 378 21.05 -29.70 0.73
C SER A 378 20.10 -30.33 -0.29
N LEU A 379 19.83 -29.65 -1.41
CA LEU A 379 18.98 -30.19 -2.48
C LEU A 379 19.64 -31.36 -3.22
N VAL A 380 20.95 -31.26 -3.47
CA VAL A 380 21.72 -32.37 -4.06
C VAL A 380 21.68 -33.60 -3.15
N ARG A 381 21.76 -33.42 -1.82
CA ARG A 381 21.65 -34.54 -0.86
C ARG A 381 20.29 -35.22 -0.95
N VAL A 382 19.21 -34.47 -1.14
CA VAL A 382 17.85 -35.01 -1.34
C VAL A 382 17.73 -35.83 -2.63
N SER A 383 18.55 -35.59 -3.66
CA SER A 383 18.54 -36.45 -4.86
C SER A 383 18.85 -37.92 -4.55
N THR A 384 19.55 -38.21 -3.43
CA THR A 384 19.90 -39.57 -3.01
C THR A 384 18.74 -40.36 -2.37
N LEU A 385 17.55 -39.76 -2.23
CA LEU A 385 16.37 -40.40 -1.63
C LEU A 385 16.02 -41.76 -2.24
N GLN A 386 16.27 -41.94 -3.54
CA GLN A 386 15.96 -43.18 -4.25
C GLN A 386 16.80 -44.38 -3.78
N ASN A 387 17.93 -44.12 -3.12
CA ASN A 387 18.87 -45.14 -2.67
C ASN A 387 18.69 -45.51 -1.18
N LEU A 388 17.76 -44.84 -0.49
CA LEU A 388 17.55 -45.00 0.94
C LEU A 388 16.33 -45.87 1.23
N GLU A 389 16.41 -46.62 2.33
CA GLU A 389 15.23 -47.24 2.89
C GLU A 389 14.23 -46.17 3.33
N THR A 390 12.97 -46.55 3.25
CA THR A 390 11.81 -45.72 3.51
C THR A 390 11.87 -44.87 4.80
N PRO A 391 12.25 -45.39 5.99
CA PRO A 391 12.39 -44.56 7.19
C PRO A 391 13.55 -43.55 7.08
N GLY A 392 14.71 -43.96 6.55
CA GLY A 392 15.85 -43.05 6.37
C GLY A 392 15.56 -41.93 5.36
N ALA A 393 14.77 -42.21 4.34
CA ALA A 393 14.28 -41.20 3.40
C ALA A 393 13.36 -40.15 4.08
N GLN A 394 12.50 -40.57 5.01
CA GLN A 394 11.67 -39.64 5.79
C GLN A 394 12.51 -38.77 6.72
N ASP A 395 13.44 -39.38 7.47
CA ASP A 395 14.32 -38.64 8.40
C ASP A 395 15.16 -37.61 7.65
N LEU A 396 15.72 -37.97 6.49
CA LEU A 396 16.46 -37.04 5.64
C LEU A 396 15.59 -35.85 5.20
N LEU A 397 14.35 -36.10 4.77
CA LEU A 397 13.41 -35.03 4.41
C LEU A 397 13.07 -34.15 5.62
N GLU A 398 12.82 -34.72 6.79
CA GLU A 398 12.53 -33.95 8.01
C GLU A 398 13.68 -33.04 8.42
N PHE A 399 14.91 -33.56 8.42
CA PHE A 399 16.09 -32.75 8.75
C PHE A 399 16.34 -31.66 7.72
N THR A 400 16.26 -31.97 6.43
CA THR A 400 16.48 -30.98 5.37
C THR A 400 15.40 -29.89 5.39
N ILE A 401 14.12 -30.23 5.58
CA ILE A 401 13.05 -29.23 5.74
C ILE A 401 13.35 -28.29 6.91
N ARG A 402 13.73 -28.83 8.07
CA ARG A 402 14.07 -28.03 9.25
C ARG A 402 15.26 -27.10 9.00
N ASP A 403 16.30 -27.62 8.35
CA ASP A 403 17.52 -26.87 8.07
C ASP A 403 17.26 -25.75 7.05
N LEU A 404 16.42 -25.99 6.03
CA LEU A 404 16.01 -24.98 5.05
C LEU A 404 15.11 -23.90 5.67
N GLN A 405 14.16 -24.29 6.52
CA GLN A 405 13.35 -23.31 7.28
C GLN A 405 14.23 -22.43 8.14
N ARG A 406 15.20 -23.03 8.83
CA ARG A 406 16.15 -22.28 9.66
C ARG A 406 17.04 -21.36 8.82
N LEU A 407 17.47 -21.79 7.64
CA LEU A 407 18.22 -20.94 6.71
C LEU A 407 17.39 -19.72 6.28
N GLY A 408 16.12 -19.90 5.97
CA GLY A 408 15.22 -18.79 5.61
C GLY A 408 14.96 -17.79 6.73
N GLU A 409 14.95 -18.25 7.99
CA GLU A 409 14.86 -17.37 9.17
C GLU A 409 16.14 -16.54 9.39
N LEU A 410 17.31 -17.09 9.02
CA LEU A 410 18.62 -16.46 9.26
C LEU A 410 19.06 -15.56 8.11
N GLN A 411 18.73 -15.91 6.86
CA GLN A 411 19.17 -15.20 5.67
C GLN A 411 17.98 -14.67 4.86
N THR A 412 17.67 -13.38 5.03
CA THR A 412 16.51 -12.71 4.42
C THR A 412 16.53 -12.77 2.89
N GLU A 413 17.71 -12.64 2.26
CA GLU A 413 17.84 -12.66 0.80
C GLU A 413 17.54 -14.03 0.18
N LEU A 414 17.80 -15.13 0.91
CA LEU A 414 17.52 -16.50 0.45
C LEU A 414 16.21 -17.05 1.02
N ALA A 415 15.48 -16.26 1.82
CA ALA A 415 14.29 -16.71 2.51
C ALA A 415 13.23 -17.24 1.53
N GLY A 416 13.05 -16.58 0.38
CA GLY A 416 12.13 -17.03 -0.67
C GLY A 416 12.50 -18.42 -1.20
N SER A 417 13.75 -18.61 -1.62
CA SER A 417 14.25 -19.89 -2.15
C SER A 417 14.19 -21.01 -1.12
N ALA A 418 14.60 -20.71 0.12
CA ALA A 418 14.63 -21.68 1.20
C ALA A 418 13.22 -22.15 1.59
N ASP A 419 12.26 -21.22 1.72
CA ASP A 419 10.86 -21.51 2.05
C ASP A 419 10.16 -22.27 0.90
N PHE A 420 10.43 -21.89 -0.35
CA PHE A 420 9.94 -22.61 -1.53
C PHE A 420 10.42 -24.07 -1.55
N CYS A 421 11.73 -24.28 -1.38
CA CYS A 421 12.32 -25.61 -1.35
C CYS A 421 11.79 -26.43 -0.16
N ALA A 422 11.73 -25.83 1.03
CA ALA A 422 11.21 -26.50 2.23
C ALA A 422 9.74 -26.93 2.04
N THR A 423 8.91 -26.07 1.43
CA THR A 423 7.50 -26.35 1.16
C THR A 423 7.33 -27.46 0.12
N TYR A 424 8.15 -27.47 -0.94
CA TYR A 424 8.19 -28.58 -1.90
C TYR A 424 8.58 -29.91 -1.24
N LEU A 425 9.66 -29.92 -0.46
CA LEU A 425 10.11 -31.13 0.26
C LEU A 425 9.08 -31.60 1.29
N ARG A 426 8.36 -30.67 1.91
CA ARG A 426 7.24 -31.00 2.81
C ARG A 426 6.12 -31.72 2.08
N CYS A 427 5.77 -31.30 0.86
CA CYS A 427 4.79 -32.02 0.03
C CYS A 427 5.26 -33.46 -0.24
N GLN A 428 6.53 -33.66 -0.57
CA GLN A 428 7.12 -34.98 -0.79
C GLN A 428 7.12 -35.85 0.47
N LEU A 429 7.44 -35.27 1.62
CA LEU A 429 7.39 -35.96 2.91
C LEU A 429 5.96 -36.39 3.27
N LEU A 430 4.98 -35.51 3.10
CA LEU A 430 3.57 -35.81 3.35
C LEU A 430 3.06 -36.92 2.43
N LEU A 431 3.41 -36.87 1.14
CA LEU A 431 3.05 -37.90 0.16
C LEU A 431 3.68 -39.25 0.55
N THR A 432 4.96 -39.24 0.92
CA THR A 432 5.71 -40.43 1.36
C THR A 432 5.08 -41.07 2.59
N LYS A 433 4.74 -40.27 3.61
CA LYS A 433 4.03 -40.74 4.82
C LYS A 433 2.64 -41.27 4.49
N ALA A 434 1.89 -40.58 3.64
CA ALA A 434 0.55 -40.98 3.21
C ALA A 434 0.55 -42.35 2.50
N LEU A 435 1.53 -42.61 1.63
CA LEU A 435 1.64 -43.87 0.89
C LEU A 435 2.05 -45.08 1.74
N GLN A 436 2.61 -44.84 2.92
CA GLN A 436 3.09 -45.88 3.85
C GLN A 436 2.14 -46.17 5.00
N GLU A 437 1.04 -45.42 5.10
CA GLU A 437 0.06 -45.61 6.14
C GLU A 437 -0.50 -47.04 6.13
N ARG A 438 -0.76 -47.60 7.31
CA ARG A 438 -1.24 -49.00 7.43
C ARG A 438 -2.59 -49.24 6.77
N LEU A 439 -3.31 -48.16 6.47
CA LEU A 439 -4.56 -48.17 5.72
C LEU A 439 -4.50 -49.02 4.44
N TRP A 440 -3.36 -49.02 3.74
CA TRP A 440 -3.28 -49.69 2.44
C TRP A 440 -3.29 -51.22 2.53
N SER A 441 -2.98 -51.79 3.69
CA SER A 441 -3.04 -53.22 3.97
C SER A 441 -4.32 -53.65 4.70
N MET A 442 -5.18 -52.69 5.08
CA MET A 442 -6.45 -52.97 5.76
C MET A 442 -7.58 -53.27 4.77
N ALA A 443 -8.54 -54.09 5.21
CA ALA A 443 -9.74 -54.37 4.42
C ALA A 443 -10.61 -53.10 4.28
N VAL A 444 -11.06 -52.81 3.05
CA VAL A 444 -11.84 -51.62 2.66
C VAL A 444 -13.00 -51.27 3.61
N PRO A 445 -13.80 -52.22 4.14
CA PRO A 445 -14.90 -51.91 5.06
C PRO A 445 -14.49 -51.28 6.39
N LEU A 446 -13.23 -51.46 6.82
CA LEU A 446 -12.69 -50.94 8.09
C LEU A 446 -12.01 -49.56 7.92
N CYS A 447 -11.84 -49.08 6.69
CA CYS A 447 -11.08 -47.87 6.36
C CYS A 447 -11.79 -46.54 6.74
N LEU A 448 -13.13 -46.57 6.93
CA LEU A 448 -13.95 -45.36 7.07
C LEU A 448 -13.56 -44.42 8.23
N LYS A 449 -12.94 -44.93 9.31
CA LYS A 449 -12.51 -44.11 10.45
C LYS A 449 -11.03 -43.71 10.43
N GLN A 450 -10.17 -44.39 9.65
CA GLN A 450 -8.71 -44.18 9.67
C GLN A 450 -8.17 -43.41 8.44
N ASN A 451 -9.01 -43.15 7.42
CA ASN A 451 -8.65 -42.34 6.24
C ASN A 451 -8.34 -40.86 6.55
N ALA A 452 -8.71 -40.37 7.73
CA ALA A 452 -8.63 -38.94 8.07
C ALA A 452 -7.22 -38.35 7.93
N LYS A 453 -6.18 -39.11 8.32
CA LYS A 453 -4.78 -38.65 8.21
C LYS A 453 -4.32 -38.50 6.77
N VAL A 454 -4.60 -39.50 5.94
CA VAL A 454 -4.21 -39.51 4.52
C VAL A 454 -5.00 -38.46 3.74
N SER A 455 -6.30 -38.30 4.05
CA SER A 455 -7.14 -37.26 3.45
C SER A 455 -6.68 -35.85 3.86
N ALA A 456 -6.33 -35.62 5.13
CA ALA A 456 -5.77 -34.36 5.58
C ALA A 456 -4.42 -34.06 4.90
N ALA A 457 -3.56 -35.08 4.74
CA ALA A 457 -2.30 -34.94 4.02
C ALA A 457 -2.51 -34.57 2.55
N ALA A 458 -3.46 -35.20 1.85
CA ALA A 458 -3.76 -34.88 0.46
C ALA A 458 -4.24 -33.43 0.29
N LYS A 459 -5.18 -32.99 1.13
CA LYS A 459 -5.65 -31.58 1.16
C LYS A 459 -4.53 -30.61 1.46
N GLN A 460 -3.68 -30.93 2.43
CA GLN A 460 -2.53 -30.10 2.76
C GLN A 460 -1.54 -30.00 1.58
N ILE A 461 -1.27 -31.08 0.86
CA ILE A 461 -0.41 -31.04 -0.34
C ILE A 461 -1.05 -30.14 -1.40
N LEU A 462 -2.37 -30.23 -1.64
CA LEU A 462 -3.06 -29.35 -2.58
C LEU A 462 -2.89 -27.87 -2.18
N ASP A 463 -3.18 -27.52 -0.92
CA ASP A 463 -3.02 -26.15 -0.42
C ASP A 463 -1.58 -25.64 -0.58
N GLU A 464 -0.58 -26.44 -0.22
CA GLU A 464 0.83 -26.06 -0.36
C GLU A 464 1.23 -25.94 -1.84
N THR A 465 0.70 -26.77 -2.76
CA THR A 465 0.99 -26.63 -4.20
C THR A 465 0.39 -25.35 -4.78
N TYR A 466 -0.79 -24.91 -4.32
CA TYR A 466 -1.33 -23.61 -4.74
C TYR A 466 -0.52 -22.45 -4.19
N LYS A 467 0.00 -22.54 -2.95
CA LYS A 467 0.96 -21.55 -2.44
C LYS A 467 2.24 -21.52 -3.27
N LEU A 468 2.81 -22.68 -3.59
CA LEU A 468 4.03 -22.77 -4.41
C LEU A 468 3.85 -22.11 -5.77
N GLU A 469 2.67 -22.21 -6.40
CA GLU A 469 2.40 -21.60 -7.71
C GLU A 469 2.11 -20.09 -7.64
N PHE A 470 1.28 -19.66 -6.68
CA PHE A 470 0.74 -18.29 -6.69
C PHE A 470 1.40 -17.33 -5.70
N LEU A 471 2.05 -17.82 -4.64
CA LEU A 471 2.72 -16.97 -3.65
C LEU A 471 4.13 -16.55 -4.09
N TYR A 472 4.73 -17.23 -5.05
CA TYR A 472 6.10 -16.99 -5.47
C TYR A 472 6.15 -16.37 -6.88
N SER A 473 7.09 -15.45 -7.07
CA SER A 473 7.42 -14.87 -8.37
C SER A 473 8.81 -15.31 -8.83
N GLY A 474 9.07 -15.23 -10.14
CA GLY A 474 10.32 -15.70 -10.74
C GLY A 474 10.37 -17.20 -11.03
N LEU A 475 9.22 -17.88 -11.05
CA LEU A 475 9.13 -19.30 -11.41
C LEU A 475 9.19 -19.49 -12.92
N GLU A 476 10.12 -20.34 -13.36
CA GLU A 476 10.16 -20.84 -14.74
C GLU A 476 9.10 -21.92 -15.00
N THR A 477 8.78 -22.17 -16.27
CA THR A 477 7.79 -23.17 -16.72
C THR A 477 8.07 -24.56 -16.14
N GLN A 478 9.34 -24.96 -16.03
CA GLN A 478 9.75 -26.23 -15.43
C GLN A 478 9.34 -26.35 -13.95
N HIS A 479 9.47 -25.27 -13.18
CA HIS A 479 9.06 -25.24 -11.77
C HIS A 479 7.53 -25.37 -11.66
N ILE A 480 6.79 -24.64 -12.50
CA ILE A 480 5.33 -24.71 -12.57
C ILE A 480 4.88 -26.14 -12.94
N ALA A 481 5.49 -26.75 -13.95
CA ALA A 481 5.21 -28.14 -14.34
C ALA A 481 5.47 -29.12 -13.17
N THR A 482 6.56 -28.91 -12.42
CA THR A 482 6.91 -29.74 -11.25
C THR A 482 5.86 -29.62 -10.14
N ILE A 483 5.39 -28.41 -9.86
CA ILE A 483 4.29 -28.15 -8.90
C ILE A 483 3.00 -28.83 -9.35
N HIS A 484 2.64 -28.71 -10.63
CA HIS A 484 1.46 -29.36 -11.19
C HIS A 484 1.57 -30.89 -11.14
N ASN A 485 2.75 -31.48 -11.35
CA ASN A 485 2.95 -32.93 -11.17
C ASN A 485 2.69 -33.37 -9.71
N VAL A 486 3.15 -32.62 -8.71
CA VAL A 486 2.86 -32.90 -7.29
C VAL A 486 1.37 -32.73 -6.99
N ARG A 487 0.72 -31.72 -7.57
CA ARG A 487 -0.73 -31.52 -7.46
C ARG A 487 -1.50 -32.70 -8.05
N MET A 488 -1.07 -33.21 -9.20
CA MET A 488 -1.64 -34.42 -9.83
C MET A 488 -1.50 -35.66 -8.93
N GLN A 489 -0.34 -35.83 -8.26
CA GLN A 489 -0.15 -36.90 -7.29
C GLN A 489 -1.13 -36.79 -6.10
N ALA A 490 -1.36 -35.57 -5.59
CA ALA A 490 -2.31 -35.34 -4.51
C ALA A 490 -3.76 -35.59 -4.92
N LYS A 491 -4.17 -35.13 -6.11
CA LYS A 491 -5.51 -35.41 -6.67
C LYS A 491 -5.73 -36.90 -6.92
N ALA A 492 -4.71 -37.61 -7.41
CA ALA A 492 -4.76 -39.06 -7.56
C ALA A 492 -4.93 -39.76 -6.20
N LEU A 493 -4.24 -39.28 -5.16
CA LEU A 493 -4.39 -39.78 -3.80
C LEU A 493 -5.81 -39.56 -3.25
N GLU A 494 -6.41 -38.38 -3.46
CA GLU A 494 -7.81 -38.11 -3.09
C GLU A 494 -8.79 -39.03 -3.83
N LEU A 495 -8.61 -39.22 -5.13
CA LEU A 495 -9.43 -40.12 -5.94
C LEU A 495 -9.36 -41.58 -5.47
N ILE A 496 -8.15 -42.05 -5.09
CA ILE A 496 -7.98 -43.39 -4.52
C ILE A 496 -8.72 -43.51 -3.18
N LEU A 497 -8.71 -42.46 -2.35
CA LEU A 497 -9.40 -42.44 -1.05
C LEU A 497 -10.92 -42.34 -1.19
N SER A 498 -11.43 -41.54 -2.13
CA SER A 498 -12.86 -41.40 -2.40
C SER A 498 -13.44 -42.74 -2.88
N ALA A 499 -12.76 -43.41 -3.82
CA ALA A 499 -13.13 -44.72 -4.33
C ALA A 499 -13.12 -45.82 -3.25
N ARG A 500 -12.28 -45.69 -2.21
CA ARG A 500 -12.22 -46.64 -1.08
C ARG A 500 -13.26 -46.38 0.01
N SER A 501 -13.84 -45.18 0.08
CA SER A 501 -14.71 -44.75 1.18
C SER A 501 -16.18 -44.63 0.79
N GLN A 502 -16.49 -44.26 -0.46
CA GLN A 502 -17.86 -44.03 -0.91
C GLN A 502 -18.52 -45.30 -1.45
N ARG A 503 -19.83 -45.44 -1.18
CA ARG A 503 -20.68 -46.51 -1.74
C ARG A 503 -21.48 -45.95 -2.92
N GLY A 504 -20.97 -46.08 -4.14
CA GLY A 504 -21.65 -45.69 -5.38
C GLY A 504 -20.67 -45.56 -6.54
N VAL A 505 -20.96 -46.21 -7.68
CA VAL A 505 -20.03 -46.27 -8.83
C VAL A 505 -20.07 -44.98 -9.66
N ASP A 506 -21.22 -44.30 -9.72
CA ASP A 506 -21.45 -43.17 -10.62
C ASP A 506 -20.67 -41.90 -10.22
N HIS A 507 -20.53 -41.63 -8.91
CA HIS A 507 -19.72 -40.50 -8.43
C HIS A 507 -18.23 -40.69 -8.73
N VAL A 508 -17.72 -41.91 -8.53
CA VAL A 508 -16.32 -42.24 -8.80
C VAL A 508 -16.01 -42.15 -10.29
N LEU A 509 -16.96 -42.51 -11.17
CA LEU A 509 -16.81 -42.37 -12.61
C LEU A 509 -16.59 -40.90 -13.02
N GLY A 510 -17.42 -39.98 -12.53
CA GLY A 510 -17.29 -38.55 -12.83
C GLY A 510 -15.97 -37.96 -12.33
N ASP A 511 -15.49 -38.37 -11.16
CA ASP A 511 -14.19 -37.94 -10.63
C ASP A 511 -13.01 -38.53 -11.43
N CYS A 512 -13.13 -39.77 -11.92
CA CYS A 512 -12.14 -40.37 -12.83
C CYS A 512 -12.07 -39.62 -14.16
N GLU A 513 -13.21 -39.27 -14.77
CA GLU A 513 -13.25 -38.52 -16.03
C GLU A 513 -12.60 -37.14 -15.89
N LYS A 514 -12.92 -36.41 -14.82
CA LYS A 514 -12.29 -35.12 -14.50
C LYS A 514 -10.76 -35.27 -14.34
N PHE A 515 -10.32 -36.28 -13.60
CA PHE A 515 -8.89 -36.53 -13.42
C PHE A 515 -8.17 -36.81 -14.75
N LEU A 516 -8.76 -37.61 -15.65
CA LEU A 516 -8.19 -37.87 -16.97
C LEU A 516 -8.11 -36.59 -17.82
N GLN A 517 -9.14 -35.73 -17.77
CA GLN A 517 -9.12 -34.44 -18.44
C GLN A 517 -8.00 -33.53 -17.93
N GLU A 518 -7.70 -33.58 -16.63
CA GLU A 518 -6.55 -32.86 -16.06
C GLU A 518 -5.20 -33.41 -16.52
N VAL A 519 -5.06 -34.74 -16.67
CA VAL A 519 -3.85 -35.36 -17.25
C VAL A 519 -3.63 -34.88 -18.69
N GLU A 520 -4.68 -34.88 -19.52
CA GLU A 520 -4.60 -34.36 -20.89
C GLU A 520 -4.27 -32.86 -20.93
N SER A 521 -4.83 -32.10 -19.99
CA SER A 521 -4.56 -30.67 -19.87
C SER A 521 -3.10 -30.41 -19.48
N PHE A 522 -2.54 -31.20 -18.55
CA PHE A 522 -1.12 -31.14 -18.20
C PHE A 522 -0.24 -31.37 -19.43
N GLN A 523 -0.51 -32.43 -20.22
CA GLN A 523 0.27 -32.73 -21.42
C GLN A 523 0.24 -31.57 -22.42
N ARG A 524 -0.91 -30.91 -22.57
CA ARG A 524 -1.08 -29.77 -23.47
C ARG A 524 -0.33 -28.54 -22.99
N LEU A 525 -0.35 -28.26 -21.69
CA LEU A 525 0.27 -27.07 -21.09
C LEU A 525 1.80 -27.18 -20.99
N PHE A 526 2.34 -28.38 -20.75
CA PHE A 526 3.75 -28.60 -20.41
C PHE A 526 4.48 -29.52 -21.39
N LEU A 527 4.07 -29.55 -22.66
CA LEU A 527 4.64 -30.44 -23.68
C LEU A 527 6.18 -30.32 -23.80
N THR A 528 6.73 -29.12 -23.67
CA THR A 528 8.17 -28.86 -23.76
C THR A 528 8.97 -29.40 -22.59
N GLU A 529 8.32 -29.50 -21.42
CA GLU A 529 8.98 -29.89 -20.17
C GLU A 529 8.98 -31.40 -19.93
N LEU A 530 8.13 -32.16 -20.65
CA LEU A 530 8.01 -33.62 -20.51
C LEU A 530 9.33 -34.41 -20.44
N PRO A 531 10.39 -34.08 -21.20
CA PRO A 531 11.68 -34.79 -21.10
C PRO A 531 12.34 -34.72 -19.72
N HIS A 532 12.00 -33.73 -18.89
CA HIS A 532 12.49 -33.59 -17.52
C HIS A 532 11.80 -34.53 -16.52
N PHE A 533 10.67 -35.14 -16.91
CA PHE A 533 9.79 -35.91 -16.05
C PHE A 533 10.06 -37.43 -16.11
N GLN A 534 11.29 -37.85 -16.43
CA GLN A 534 11.66 -39.26 -16.54
C GLN A 534 11.37 -40.05 -15.25
N ASP A 535 10.72 -41.21 -15.38
CA ASP A 535 10.27 -42.08 -14.28
C ASP A 535 9.28 -41.41 -13.30
N SER A 536 8.73 -40.25 -13.65
CA SER A 536 7.78 -39.51 -12.80
C SER A 536 6.38 -40.12 -12.83
N PHE A 537 5.48 -39.58 -12.00
CA PHE A 537 4.09 -39.99 -11.98
C PHE A 537 3.37 -39.64 -13.29
N VAL A 538 3.49 -38.38 -13.75
CA VAL A 538 2.78 -37.92 -14.94
C VAL A 538 3.25 -38.62 -16.21
N GLU A 539 4.56 -38.82 -16.41
CA GLU A 539 5.08 -39.53 -17.58
C GLU A 539 4.50 -40.95 -17.67
N LYS A 540 4.55 -41.72 -16.57
CA LYS A 540 3.97 -43.07 -16.50
C LYS A 540 2.46 -43.07 -16.74
N LEU A 541 1.74 -42.04 -16.30
CA LEU A 541 0.32 -41.91 -16.61
C LEU A 541 0.10 -41.69 -18.11
N LEU A 542 0.87 -40.79 -18.73
CA LEU A 542 0.80 -40.48 -20.16
C LEU A 542 1.08 -41.72 -21.02
N GLU A 543 2.07 -42.54 -20.67
CA GLU A 543 2.33 -43.83 -21.33
C GLU A 543 1.14 -44.81 -21.21
N LEU A 544 0.44 -44.78 -20.08
CA LEU A 544 -0.70 -45.65 -19.79
C LEU A 544 -2.06 -45.06 -20.23
N MET A 545 -2.12 -43.84 -20.78
CA MET A 545 -3.39 -43.15 -21.11
C MET A 545 -4.37 -43.96 -21.97
N PRO A 546 -3.93 -44.67 -23.04
CA PRO A 546 -4.84 -45.49 -23.84
C PRO A 546 -5.49 -46.63 -23.03
N ARG A 547 -4.78 -47.14 -22.02
CA ARG A 547 -5.29 -48.17 -21.12
C ARG A 547 -6.19 -47.58 -20.03
N LEU A 548 -5.85 -46.40 -19.51
CA LEU A 548 -6.62 -45.72 -18.47
C LEU A 548 -8.03 -45.34 -18.96
N THR A 549 -8.13 -44.77 -20.16
CA THR A 549 -9.40 -44.37 -20.79
C THR A 549 -10.33 -45.56 -21.09
N ALA A 550 -9.76 -46.74 -21.38
CA ALA A 550 -10.54 -47.96 -21.63
C ALA A 550 -10.87 -48.78 -20.36
N SER A 551 -10.31 -48.42 -19.20
CA SER A 551 -10.45 -49.18 -17.95
C SER A 551 -11.72 -48.83 -17.18
N LYS A 552 -12.27 -49.80 -16.43
CA LYS A 552 -13.33 -49.52 -15.44
C LYS A 552 -12.77 -48.67 -14.29
N PRO A 553 -13.59 -47.82 -13.61
CA PRO A 553 -13.10 -46.92 -12.56
C PRO A 553 -12.28 -47.59 -11.45
N LEU A 554 -12.69 -48.77 -11.01
CA LEU A 554 -11.96 -49.54 -9.99
C LEU A 554 -10.59 -50.05 -10.46
N ASP A 555 -10.46 -50.39 -11.75
CA ASP A 555 -9.20 -50.83 -12.32
C ASP A 555 -8.27 -49.64 -12.57
N LEU A 556 -8.83 -48.50 -13.00
CA LEU A 556 -8.13 -47.22 -13.08
C LEU A 556 -7.53 -46.84 -11.72
N VAL A 557 -8.32 -46.87 -10.64
CA VAL A 557 -7.85 -46.56 -9.27
C VAL A 557 -6.71 -47.50 -8.83
N LYS A 558 -6.76 -48.79 -9.18
CA LYS A 558 -5.67 -49.73 -8.89
C LYS A 558 -4.40 -49.38 -9.67
N ILE A 559 -4.53 -49.02 -10.95
CA ILE A 559 -3.41 -48.57 -11.77
C ILE A 559 -2.79 -47.32 -11.14
N LEU A 560 -3.61 -46.30 -10.82
CA LEU A 560 -3.13 -45.08 -10.15
C LEU A 560 -2.39 -45.38 -8.85
N GLN A 561 -2.93 -46.25 -8.00
CA GLN A 561 -2.28 -46.63 -6.75
C GLN A 561 -0.91 -47.30 -6.99
N SER A 562 -0.81 -48.15 -8.01
CA SER A 562 0.47 -48.80 -8.36
C SER A 562 1.47 -47.80 -8.93
N THR A 563 1.04 -46.92 -9.83
CA THR A 563 1.88 -45.89 -10.46
C THR A 563 2.40 -44.90 -9.43
N LEU A 564 1.54 -44.44 -8.51
CA LEU A 564 1.91 -43.48 -7.46
C LEU A 564 2.94 -44.04 -6.48
N ARG A 565 2.94 -45.36 -6.23
CA ARG A 565 3.95 -46.04 -5.39
C ARG A 565 5.28 -46.25 -6.10
N GLN A 566 5.26 -46.33 -7.44
CA GLN A 566 6.44 -46.58 -8.27
C GLN A 566 7.03 -45.30 -8.87
N SER A 567 6.34 -44.17 -8.75
CA SER A 567 6.80 -42.88 -9.27
C SER A 567 7.93 -42.32 -8.42
N ARG A 568 8.93 -41.73 -9.09
CA ARG A 568 10.06 -41.09 -8.42
C ARG A 568 9.75 -39.64 -8.07
N CYS A 569 10.41 -39.14 -7.02
CA CYS A 569 10.44 -37.72 -6.70
C CYS A 569 11.30 -37.00 -7.75
N ILE A 570 10.79 -35.88 -8.26
CA ILE A 570 11.49 -35.03 -9.22
C ILE A 570 12.46 -34.14 -8.45
N GLN A 571 13.69 -34.05 -8.94
CA GLN A 571 14.66 -33.13 -8.37
C GLN A 571 14.29 -31.70 -8.75
N LEU A 572 14.09 -30.86 -7.73
CA LEU A 572 13.83 -29.45 -7.93
C LEU A 572 15.13 -28.74 -8.34
N THR A 573 15.10 -28.06 -9.48
CA THR A 573 16.14 -27.08 -9.85
C THR A 573 15.91 -25.78 -9.08
N LEU A 574 16.99 -25.11 -8.67
CA LEU A 574 16.88 -23.81 -7.99
C LEU A 574 16.59 -22.72 -9.03
N PRO A 575 15.54 -21.91 -8.84
CA PRO A 575 15.36 -20.70 -9.62
C PRO A 575 16.49 -19.70 -9.33
N GLU A 576 16.94 -18.94 -10.34
CA GLU A 576 17.99 -17.93 -10.15
C GLU A 576 17.54 -16.77 -9.23
N ARG A 577 16.27 -16.36 -9.34
CA ARG A 577 15.67 -15.28 -8.53
C ARG A 577 14.21 -15.61 -8.22
N ILE A 578 13.98 -16.18 -7.04
CA ILE A 578 12.63 -16.44 -6.54
C ILE A 578 12.33 -15.53 -5.37
N HIS A 579 11.21 -14.82 -5.47
CA HIS A 579 10.74 -13.93 -4.42
C HIS A 579 9.41 -14.43 -3.89
N ARG A 580 9.25 -14.38 -2.57
CA ARG A 580 7.99 -14.70 -1.93
C ARG A 580 7.18 -13.42 -1.77
N ALA A 581 5.96 -13.43 -2.29
CA ALA A 581 5.00 -12.36 -2.05
C ALA A 581 4.67 -12.29 -0.56
N SER A 582 4.71 -11.08 0.00
CA SER A 582 4.39 -10.86 1.40
C SER A 582 3.68 -9.53 1.61
N ALA A 583 2.93 -9.44 2.70
CA ALA A 583 2.29 -8.20 3.11
C ALA A 583 2.38 -7.98 4.61
N THR A 584 2.60 -6.72 4.98
CA THR A 584 2.63 -6.25 6.37
C THR A 584 1.64 -5.11 6.53
N ILE A 585 0.67 -5.29 7.42
CA ILE A 585 -0.26 -4.23 7.81
C ILE A 585 0.47 -3.34 8.81
N ILE A 586 0.57 -2.04 8.50
CA ILE A 586 1.19 -1.00 9.33
C ILE A 586 0.14 -0.38 10.23
N GLU A 587 -1.02 -0.03 9.65
CA GLU A 587 -2.19 0.44 10.39
C GLU A 587 -3.41 -0.38 9.95
N PRO A 588 -4.27 -0.84 10.88
CA PRO A 588 -4.12 -0.70 12.34
C PRO A 588 -2.91 -1.48 12.89
N THR A 589 -2.32 -1.03 14.00
CA THR A 589 -1.18 -1.74 14.65
C THR A 589 -1.61 -3.02 15.37
N GLY A 590 -2.86 -3.07 15.83
CA GLY A 590 -3.40 -4.17 16.63
C GLY A 590 -3.01 -4.16 18.11
N GLU A 591 -2.36 -3.10 18.57
CA GLU A 591 -1.89 -2.94 19.96
C GLU A 591 -2.85 -2.11 20.83
N SER A 592 -3.88 -1.51 20.22
CA SER A 592 -4.81 -0.64 20.94
C SER A 592 -5.92 -1.44 21.63
N ASP A 593 -6.00 -1.30 22.95
CA ASP A 593 -7.12 -1.81 23.75
C ASP A 593 -8.34 -0.88 23.73
N ASN A 594 -8.26 0.27 23.07
CA ASN A 594 -9.37 1.21 22.96
C ASN A 594 -10.35 0.76 21.87
N PRO A 595 -11.62 0.44 22.21
CA PRO A 595 -12.55 -0.05 21.22
C PRO A 595 -13.03 1.06 20.28
N LEU A 596 -13.05 0.77 18.99
CA LEU A 596 -13.74 1.57 17.99
C LEU A 596 -15.25 1.47 18.23
N ARG A 597 -15.83 2.52 18.78
CA ARG A 597 -17.26 2.58 19.13
C ARG A 597 -18.06 3.20 18.00
N PHE A 598 -19.07 2.50 17.52
CA PHE A 598 -19.98 3.00 16.49
C PHE A 598 -21.41 2.54 16.75
N THR A 599 -22.37 3.19 16.11
CA THR A 599 -23.79 2.82 16.28
C THR A 599 -24.10 1.60 15.41
N SER A 600 -24.73 0.59 16.00
CA SER A 600 -25.14 -0.65 15.33
C SER A 600 -26.04 -0.35 14.14
N GLY A 601 -25.80 -1.04 13.02
CA GLY A 601 -26.52 -0.81 11.75
C GLY A 601 -25.99 0.38 10.93
N LEU A 602 -25.07 1.19 11.46
CA LEU A 602 -24.29 2.14 10.66
C LEU A 602 -22.96 1.51 10.25
N VAL A 603 -22.34 2.09 9.23
CA VAL A 603 -21.00 1.74 8.79
C VAL A 603 -19.96 2.56 9.56
N VAL A 604 -18.86 1.93 9.96
CA VAL A 604 -17.66 2.61 10.42
C VAL A 604 -16.51 2.29 9.47
N ALA A 605 -15.73 3.30 9.10
CA ALA A 605 -14.54 3.11 8.29
C ALA A 605 -13.37 2.70 9.19
N LEU A 606 -12.65 1.67 8.78
CA LEU A 606 -11.37 1.26 9.32
C LEU A 606 -10.31 1.51 8.25
N ASP A 607 -9.38 2.41 8.53
CA ASP A 607 -8.26 2.67 7.64
C ASP A 607 -7.27 1.51 7.69
N ILE A 608 -6.84 1.05 6.52
CA ILE A 608 -5.80 0.03 6.36
C ILE A 608 -4.66 0.62 5.55
N ASP A 609 -3.48 0.63 6.14
CA ASP A 609 -2.23 0.96 5.47
C ASP A 609 -1.31 -0.25 5.54
N ALA A 610 -0.89 -0.77 4.39
CA ALA A 610 -0.07 -1.96 4.31
C ALA A 610 1.00 -1.85 3.24
N THR A 611 2.15 -2.48 3.49
CA THR A 611 3.21 -2.67 2.50
C THR A 611 3.15 -4.07 1.94
N LEU A 612 3.15 -4.17 0.62
CA LEU A 612 3.17 -5.37 -0.18
C LEU A 612 4.55 -5.47 -0.85
N GLU A 613 5.21 -6.62 -0.76
CA GLU A 613 6.49 -6.88 -1.42
C GLU A 613 6.36 -8.06 -2.38
N HIS A 614 6.94 -7.91 -3.58
CA HIS A 614 7.02 -8.95 -4.62
C HIS A 614 5.68 -9.55 -5.08
N VAL A 615 4.58 -8.78 -4.99
CA VAL A 615 3.25 -9.16 -5.52
C VAL A 615 3.15 -8.77 -7.00
N GLN A 616 2.87 -9.74 -7.89
CA GLN A 616 2.88 -9.52 -9.35
C GLN A 616 1.76 -8.61 -9.86
N ASP A 617 0.52 -8.86 -9.44
CA ASP A 617 -0.66 -8.06 -9.83
C ASP A 617 -1.52 -7.74 -8.61
N PRO A 618 -1.09 -6.79 -7.77
CA PRO A 618 -1.74 -6.54 -6.49
C PRO A 618 -3.17 -6.02 -6.65
N GLN A 619 -3.47 -5.29 -7.72
CA GLN A 619 -4.79 -4.68 -7.92
C GLN A 619 -5.90 -5.73 -8.11
N THR A 620 -5.60 -6.82 -8.81
CA THR A 620 -6.58 -7.89 -9.06
C THR A 620 -6.53 -8.98 -8.00
N SER A 621 -5.34 -9.30 -7.50
CA SER A 621 -5.13 -10.46 -6.62
C SER A 621 -5.29 -10.14 -5.13
N VAL A 622 -4.94 -8.93 -4.66
CA VAL A 622 -5.01 -8.65 -3.22
C VAL A 622 -6.46 -8.42 -2.79
N LYS A 623 -6.81 -8.99 -1.63
CA LYS A 623 -8.11 -8.84 -0.97
C LYS A 623 -7.90 -8.58 0.52
N VAL A 624 -8.86 -7.92 1.15
CA VAL A 624 -8.87 -7.76 2.61
C VAL A 624 -9.93 -8.67 3.19
N GLN A 625 -9.55 -9.55 4.10
CA GLN A 625 -10.49 -10.35 4.87
C GLN A 625 -10.70 -9.75 6.25
N VAL A 626 -11.96 -9.65 6.64
CA VAL A 626 -12.40 -9.29 7.98
C VAL A 626 -13.12 -10.50 8.57
N LEU A 627 -12.61 -11.04 9.67
CA LEU A 627 -13.18 -12.19 10.39
C LEU A 627 -13.75 -11.72 11.73
N TYR A 628 -15.06 -11.89 11.89
CA TYR A 628 -15.82 -11.50 13.07
C TYR A 628 -15.82 -12.61 14.15
N PRO A 629 -16.10 -12.27 15.43
CA PRO A 629 -16.11 -13.23 16.54
C PRO A 629 -17.13 -14.36 16.39
N ASP A 630 -18.20 -14.14 15.62
CA ASP A 630 -19.24 -15.14 15.35
C ASP A 630 -18.84 -16.15 14.26
N GLY A 631 -17.65 -16.01 13.69
CA GLY A 631 -17.12 -16.83 12.61
C GLY A 631 -17.53 -16.36 11.21
N GLN A 632 -18.32 -15.29 11.09
CA GLN A 632 -18.59 -14.69 9.78
C GLN A 632 -17.33 -14.01 9.25
N SER A 633 -17.10 -14.13 7.95
CA SER A 633 -15.96 -13.47 7.29
C SER A 633 -16.41 -12.71 6.06
N HIS A 634 -15.97 -11.46 5.92
CA HIS A 634 -16.21 -10.65 4.72
C HIS A 634 -14.92 -10.48 3.93
N LEU A 635 -15.02 -10.63 2.62
CA LEU A 635 -13.93 -10.40 1.68
C LEU A 635 -14.16 -9.09 0.94
N ILE A 636 -13.24 -8.16 1.11
CA ILE A 636 -13.34 -6.80 0.59
C ILE A 636 -12.31 -6.63 -0.53
N HIS A 637 -12.75 -5.98 -1.60
CA HIS A 637 -11.96 -5.70 -2.79
C HIS A 637 -11.43 -4.27 -2.69
N PRO A 638 -10.12 -4.07 -2.48
CA PRO A 638 -9.55 -2.72 -2.51
C PRO A 638 -9.74 -2.09 -3.88
N LYS A 639 -9.88 -0.76 -3.92
CA LYS A 639 -10.03 -0.06 -5.20
C LYS A 639 -8.68 -0.01 -5.91
N PRO A 640 -8.64 -0.03 -7.26
CA PRO A 640 -7.37 0.08 -7.99
C PRO A 640 -6.56 1.34 -7.64
N GLY A 641 -7.24 2.46 -7.33
CA GLY A 641 -6.61 3.72 -6.92
C GLY A 641 -6.01 3.72 -5.50
N ASP A 642 -6.30 2.70 -4.68
CA ASP A 642 -5.78 2.56 -3.31
C ASP A 642 -4.33 2.01 -3.31
N PHE A 643 -3.87 1.45 -4.44
CA PHE A 643 -2.54 0.89 -4.60
C PHE A 643 -1.57 1.94 -5.14
N ARG A 644 -0.45 2.13 -4.43
CA ARG A 644 0.60 3.09 -4.76
C ARG A 644 1.93 2.38 -4.93
N MET A 645 2.77 2.87 -5.83
CA MET A 645 4.07 2.26 -6.13
C MET A 645 5.22 3.16 -5.65
N PRO A 646 5.63 3.05 -4.38
CA PRO A 646 6.75 3.84 -3.85
C PRO A 646 8.12 3.42 -4.42
N GLY A 647 8.23 2.24 -5.03
CA GLY A 647 9.47 1.77 -5.64
C GLY A 647 9.28 0.47 -6.45
N PRO A 648 10.32 -0.02 -7.12
CA PRO A 648 10.27 -1.30 -7.83
C PRO A 648 9.97 -2.42 -6.84
N GLU A 649 9.03 -3.31 -7.20
CA GLU A 649 8.63 -4.50 -6.42
C GLU A 649 8.02 -4.25 -5.03
N ARG A 650 7.82 -2.98 -4.65
CA ARG A 650 7.12 -2.58 -3.42
C ARG A 650 5.87 -1.79 -3.77
N VAL A 651 4.74 -2.22 -3.21
CA VAL A 651 3.45 -1.56 -3.38
C VAL A 651 2.90 -1.24 -2.01
N ARG A 652 2.36 -0.03 -1.84
CA ARG A 652 1.68 0.38 -0.63
C ARG A 652 0.18 0.41 -0.89
N LEU A 653 -0.58 -0.27 -0.05
CA LEU A 653 -2.04 -0.31 -0.10
C LEU A 653 -2.58 0.62 0.99
N ILE A 654 -3.31 1.67 0.61
CA ILE A 654 -4.00 2.57 1.53
C ILE A 654 -5.48 2.53 1.18
N THR A 655 -6.27 1.80 1.95
CA THR A 655 -7.69 1.55 1.67
C THR A 655 -8.55 1.70 2.93
N GLN A 656 -9.83 1.94 2.73
CA GLN A 656 -10.81 2.00 3.81
C GLN A 656 -11.73 0.78 3.76
N VAL A 657 -11.78 0.07 4.87
CA VAL A 657 -12.68 -1.05 5.08
C VAL A 657 -13.89 -0.60 5.88
N TYR A 658 -15.07 -0.76 5.30
CA TYR A 658 -16.33 -0.41 5.97
C TYR A 658 -16.85 -1.61 6.76
N LEU A 659 -16.91 -1.45 8.08
CA LEU A 659 -17.44 -2.43 9.01
C LEU A 659 -18.88 -2.06 9.37
N SER A 660 -19.78 -3.04 9.39
CA SER A 660 -21.14 -2.88 9.91
C SER A 660 -21.59 -4.16 10.57
N HIS A 661 -22.19 -4.04 11.76
CA HIS A 661 -22.68 -5.17 12.52
C HIS A 661 -23.86 -4.78 13.43
N SER A 662 -24.66 -5.78 13.82
CA SER A 662 -25.64 -5.67 14.90
C SER A 662 -24.96 -5.37 16.25
N ALA A 663 -25.73 -4.84 17.20
CA ALA A 663 -25.21 -4.42 18.51
C ALA A 663 -24.58 -5.58 19.29
N TRP A 664 -23.46 -5.30 19.96
CA TRP A 664 -22.76 -6.26 20.84
C TRP A 664 -22.94 -5.89 22.31
N THR A 665 -22.89 -6.90 23.17
CA THR A 665 -22.95 -6.73 24.63
C THR A 665 -21.65 -6.22 25.22
N GLU A 666 -20.52 -6.59 24.61
CA GLU A 666 -19.18 -6.18 25.00
C GLU A 666 -18.33 -5.85 23.77
N ALA A 667 -17.19 -5.20 23.99
CA ALA A 667 -16.23 -4.97 22.93
C ALA A 667 -15.46 -6.27 22.65
N CYS A 668 -15.28 -6.61 21.37
CA CYS A 668 -14.57 -7.82 20.97
C CYS A 668 -13.55 -7.53 19.87
N GLN A 669 -12.61 -8.46 19.69
CA GLN A 669 -11.59 -8.39 18.65
C GLN A 669 -12.12 -8.94 17.33
N VAL A 670 -11.96 -8.17 16.26
CA VAL A 670 -12.13 -8.61 14.87
C VAL A 670 -10.75 -8.82 14.27
N GLU A 671 -10.56 -9.88 13.49
CA GLU A 671 -9.30 -10.10 12.78
C GLU A 671 -9.35 -9.54 11.36
N VAL A 672 -8.38 -8.70 11.02
CA VAL A 672 -8.18 -8.15 9.69
C VAL A 672 -6.90 -8.72 9.11
N ARG A 673 -6.95 -9.21 7.87
CA ARG A 673 -5.77 -9.75 7.18
C ARG A 673 -5.84 -9.52 5.68
N LEU A 674 -4.66 -9.50 5.04
CA LEU A 674 -4.54 -9.45 3.59
C LEU A 674 -4.44 -10.86 3.02
N LEU A 675 -5.19 -11.07 1.94
CA LEU A 675 -5.25 -12.32 1.19
C LEU A 675 -4.77 -12.08 -0.24
N LEU A 676 -4.23 -13.13 -0.84
CA LEU A 676 -3.91 -13.23 -2.25
C LEU A 676 -4.93 -14.17 -2.90
N ALA A 677 -5.84 -13.62 -3.70
CA ALA A 677 -6.79 -14.37 -4.50
C ALA A 677 -6.13 -14.88 -5.78
N TYR A 678 -6.46 -16.10 -6.17
CA TYR A 678 -6.02 -16.72 -7.42
C TYR A 678 -7.18 -17.38 -8.15
N SER A 679 -7.01 -17.55 -9.46
CA SER A 679 -7.95 -18.23 -10.34
C SER A 679 -7.14 -19.05 -11.35
N SER A 680 -7.36 -20.37 -11.39
CA SER A 680 -6.63 -21.31 -12.25
C SER A 680 -7.18 -21.34 -13.68
N SER A 681 -8.34 -20.71 -13.94
CA SER A 681 -8.99 -20.74 -15.25
C SER A 681 -8.39 -19.72 -16.23
N ASN A 682 -7.46 -20.18 -17.07
CA ASN A 682 -7.16 -19.53 -18.35
C ASN A 682 -8.22 -19.86 -19.44
N SER A 683 -9.37 -20.43 -19.06
CA SER A 683 -10.51 -20.64 -19.95
C SER A 683 -11.32 -19.34 -20.08
N LYS A 684 -10.97 -18.51 -21.06
CA LYS A 684 -11.87 -17.47 -21.60
C LYS A 684 -13.03 -18.12 -22.37
N HIS A 685 -13.87 -18.88 -21.70
CA HIS A 685 -15.18 -19.27 -22.22
C HIS A 685 -16.26 -18.78 -21.26
N PRO A 686 -17.16 -17.89 -21.71
CA PRO A 686 -18.29 -17.46 -20.89
C PRO A 686 -19.23 -18.66 -20.74
N SER A 687 -19.31 -19.23 -19.54
CA SER A 687 -20.35 -20.19 -19.22
C SER A 687 -21.68 -19.43 -19.14
N ILE A 688 -22.51 -19.61 -20.16
CA ILE A 688 -23.92 -19.19 -20.14
C ILE A 688 -24.61 -20.03 -19.05
N SER A 689 -24.79 -19.46 -17.86
CA SER A 689 -25.67 -20.02 -16.85
C SER A 689 -27.12 -19.79 -17.30
N LYS A 690 -27.85 -20.90 -17.48
CA LYS A 690 -29.31 -20.86 -17.71
C LYS A 690 -29.98 -20.23 -16.50
N ALA A 691 -30.62 -19.08 -16.72
CA ALA A 691 -31.53 -18.47 -15.77
C ALA A 691 -32.72 -19.40 -15.50
N SER A 692 -32.84 -19.91 -14.27
CA SER A 692 -34.10 -20.41 -13.72
C SER A 692 -34.66 -19.32 -12.84
N TRP A 693 -35.72 -18.66 -13.32
CA TRP A 693 -36.43 -17.62 -12.60
C TRP A 693 -37.12 -18.24 -11.36
N SER A 694 -36.73 -17.78 -10.17
CA SER A 694 -37.61 -17.80 -8.99
C SER A 694 -37.53 -16.43 -8.34
N GLU A 695 -38.64 -15.69 -8.37
CA GLU A 695 -38.78 -14.35 -7.82
C GLU A 695 -38.67 -14.38 -6.28
N SER A 696 -37.66 -13.70 -5.75
CA SER A 696 -37.71 -13.05 -4.44
C SER A 696 -36.73 -11.87 -4.46
N MET A 697 -37.30 -10.69 -4.28
CA MET A 697 -36.71 -9.36 -4.43
C MET A 697 -35.82 -9.04 -3.22
N ASP A 698 -34.49 -8.95 -3.43
CA ASP A 698 -33.52 -8.09 -2.70
C ASP A 698 -32.08 -8.56 -3.01
N GLY A 699 -31.25 -7.70 -3.60
CA GLY A 699 -29.83 -7.98 -3.80
C GLY A 699 -29.16 -7.13 -4.88
N PHE A 700 -28.19 -6.32 -4.47
CA PHE A 700 -27.27 -5.57 -5.34
C PHE A 700 -26.51 -6.51 -6.31
N PRO A 701 -26.08 -6.04 -7.49
CA PRO A 701 -25.44 -6.89 -8.49
C PRO A 701 -24.02 -7.31 -8.04
N SER A 702 -23.82 -8.58 -7.73
CA SER A 702 -22.50 -9.17 -7.49
C SER A 702 -21.86 -9.56 -8.83
N SER A 703 -20.99 -8.70 -9.37
CA SER A 703 -20.03 -9.11 -10.39
C SER A 703 -18.88 -9.89 -9.73
N GLU A 704 -19.13 -11.12 -9.30
CA GLU A 704 -18.07 -12.01 -8.83
C GLU A 704 -17.21 -12.45 -10.02
N SER A 705 -16.07 -11.80 -10.21
CA SER A 705 -14.93 -12.46 -10.87
C SER A 705 -14.66 -13.74 -10.06
N SER A 706 -14.76 -14.91 -10.69
CA SER A 706 -14.69 -16.21 -10.02
C SER A 706 -13.34 -16.42 -9.35
N ILE A 707 -13.21 -16.04 -8.07
CA ILE A 707 -12.05 -16.35 -7.24
C ILE A 707 -12.10 -17.85 -6.95
N GLU A 708 -11.09 -18.59 -7.38
CA GLU A 708 -11.02 -20.03 -7.14
C GLU A 708 -10.54 -20.35 -5.72
N GLY A 709 -9.61 -19.54 -5.21
CA GLY A 709 -9.12 -19.68 -3.85
C GLY A 709 -8.34 -18.46 -3.36
N THR A 710 -7.97 -18.49 -2.09
CA THR A 710 -7.22 -17.41 -1.42
C THR A 710 -6.07 -17.95 -0.59
N ILE A 711 -4.94 -17.24 -0.56
CA ILE A 711 -3.76 -17.52 0.26
C ILE A 711 -3.59 -16.39 1.28
N HIS A 712 -3.24 -16.72 2.53
CA HIS A 712 -2.92 -15.69 3.51
C HIS A 712 -1.61 -14.97 3.14
N LEU A 713 -1.68 -13.65 2.95
CA LEU A 713 -0.55 -12.82 2.54
C LEU A 713 0.07 -12.06 3.71
N SER A 714 -0.72 -11.70 4.73
CA SER A 714 -0.25 -11.05 5.96
C SER A 714 -0.58 -11.86 7.21
N LYS A 715 0.10 -11.55 8.31
CA LYS A 715 -0.37 -11.93 9.65
C LYS A 715 -1.69 -11.21 9.95
N PRO A 716 -2.61 -11.82 10.72
CA PRO A 716 -3.82 -11.14 11.15
C PRO A 716 -3.50 -10.05 12.17
N VAL A 717 -4.16 -8.90 12.02
CA VAL A 717 -4.17 -7.82 12.99
C VAL A 717 -5.52 -7.82 13.70
N ARG A 718 -5.51 -7.68 15.02
CA ARG A 718 -6.72 -7.67 15.83
C ARG A 718 -7.15 -6.23 16.12
N VAL A 719 -8.40 -5.92 15.78
CA VAL A 719 -8.97 -4.59 16.01
C VAL A 719 -10.10 -4.72 17.01
N PHE A 720 -10.05 -3.93 18.07
CA PHE A 720 -11.08 -3.93 19.09
C PHE A 720 -12.25 -3.05 18.66
N ILE A 721 -13.46 -3.61 18.54
CA ILE A 721 -14.63 -2.88 18.09
C ILE A 721 -15.82 -3.05 19.04
N MET A 722 -16.71 -2.07 19.05
CA MET A 722 -17.92 -2.06 19.88
C MET A 722 -19.10 -1.40 19.14
N PRO A 723 -19.92 -2.20 18.42
CA PRO A 723 -21.20 -1.74 17.88
C PRO A 723 -22.21 -1.54 19.02
N LYS A 724 -22.63 -0.31 19.27
CA LYS A 724 -23.59 0.06 20.32
C LYS A 724 -25.00 0.28 19.75
N PRO A 725 -26.06 -0.08 20.48
CA PRO A 725 -27.42 0.27 20.07
C PRO A 725 -27.57 1.80 19.98
N ALA A 726 -28.40 2.26 19.04
CA ALA A 726 -28.73 3.68 18.94
C ALA A 726 -29.30 4.17 20.27
N ARG A 727 -28.73 5.26 20.81
CA ARG A 727 -29.29 5.92 21.99
C ARG A 727 -30.66 6.48 21.57
N ARG A 728 -31.73 5.95 22.18
CA ARG A 728 -33.10 6.45 22.00
C ARG A 728 -33.25 7.83 22.61
#